data_AF-A0A644TTQ1-F1
#
_entry.id   AF-A0A644TTQ1-F1
#
_cell.length_a   1.000
_cell.length_b   1.000
_cell.length_c   1.000
_cell.angle_alpha   90.00
_cell.angle_beta   90.00
_cell.angle_gamma   90.00
#
_symmetry.space_group_name_H-M   'P 1'
#
loop_
_entity.id
_entity.type
_entity.pdbx_description
1 polymer ?
#
loop_
_entity_poly.entity_id
_entity_poly.type
_entity_poly.pdbx_seq_one_letter_code
_entity_poly.pdbx_strand_id
1 'polypeptide(L)'
;MNDTFSTSADHLNISTPTPARPEILAPAGDAPSFLAALAAGADAIYLGLKHFSARMQAENFGLTELSRLTDLAHAENARVYVAMNTLVKPNEPAQAYRLAARLARQVRPDGLIVQDLAMLDLARQAGFEGGLFLSTLANLTHPESLLQAKKLGANRVILPRELSIDEIRTMGEACPEGLDLECFVHGALCYCVSGRCYWSSYMGGKSGLRGRCVQPCRRVYRQGGPAAIALVRNAEREEQDRMRQEQSRMDIARKNRTGRDGRDPRAGRGRPDDRRNESFEAPRRPSSRGQVRGKEHNGRWFSCLDLSLDVLAKTLLNIPHLVSWKIEGRKKGPHYVYHVVTAYRMLRDNPGDAQARKAAEEILQMSLGRPSTRARFLPQKDHTIPTTPDGQTSSGLLAGKIRIEPEGGVTLKPFFELLPQDYLRVGVEDERWHATLPVTRRIPKGGSLTMRLPKHKTPKAGTPVFLIDRREPELMRIIKSWQARLEAMPSRPSKAVESDPRLPKPIKAKTRPDMYVRSSVPHGKETRTGRSQLQALWLSARSAELSRTVAPRMCWWLPPVIWPDEEETIRRSIGRLWRDGARHFVCNAPWQRGLFPEQLEENADLLAGPFCNAANASALGILASMGFSGAFVSPELAQEDMLALPAQSPLPLGVVLSGYWPVGISRFGLLGVKPNEPFLSPMGEPFWARQYGGNIWIYPGWPLDITAKRQELLSAGYGFFAHMQENPPASVPEMRRKSLFNWEGDLL
;
A
#
# COMPACT_ATOMS: atom_id res chain seq x y z
N MET A 1 -29.71 43.13 11.95
CA MET A 1 -31.04 42.54 12.18
C MET A 1 -30.86 41.04 12.06
N ASN A 2 -30.96 40.37 13.20
CA ASN A 2 -30.89 38.92 13.33
C ASN A 2 -32.08 38.30 12.62
N ASP A 3 -31.86 37.25 11.84
CA ASP A 3 -32.87 36.21 11.73
C ASP A 3 -32.22 34.82 11.61
N THR A 4 -32.75 33.97 12.47
CA THR A 4 -32.29 32.68 12.93
C THR A 4 -32.62 31.57 11.94
N PHE A 5 -31.59 30.91 11.39
CA PHE A 5 -31.73 29.53 10.91
C PHE A 5 -31.60 28.60 12.10
N SER A 6 -32.74 28.19 12.64
CA SER A 6 -32.83 27.08 13.59
C SER A 6 -32.44 25.79 12.87
N THR A 7 -31.24 25.29 13.15
CA THR A 7 -30.82 23.93 12.81
C THR A 7 -31.35 23.00 13.89
N SER A 8 -32.41 22.25 13.59
CA SER A 8 -32.78 21.07 14.38
C SER A 8 -31.73 19.98 14.13
N ALA A 9 -30.63 20.07 14.86
CA ALA A 9 -29.59 19.06 14.94
C ALA A 9 -30.01 17.97 15.94
N ASP A 10 -31.10 17.25 15.63
CA ASP A 10 -31.36 15.94 16.24
C ASP A 10 -30.52 14.89 15.52
N HIS A 11 -29.19 15.03 15.64
CA HIS A 11 -28.31 13.90 15.45
C HIS A 11 -28.59 12.95 16.62
N LEU A 12 -29.17 11.79 16.31
CA LEU A 12 -29.21 10.64 17.21
C LEU A 12 -27.77 10.24 17.58
N ASN A 13 -27.19 10.95 18.56
CA ASN A 13 -26.07 10.53 19.37
C ASN A 13 -26.59 9.45 20.32
N ILE A 14 -26.90 8.29 19.78
CA ILE A 14 -27.04 7.09 20.60
C ILE A 14 -25.60 6.67 20.90
N SER A 15 -25.12 6.93 22.11
CA SER A 15 -23.94 6.23 22.66
C SER A 15 -24.33 4.76 22.78
N THR A 16 -24.17 3.98 21.72
CA THR A 16 -24.34 2.54 21.81
C THR A 16 -23.10 1.99 22.54
N PRO A 17 -23.27 1.35 23.71
CA PRO A 17 -22.16 0.63 24.32
C PRO A 17 -21.58 -0.36 23.31
N THR A 18 -20.27 -0.64 23.43
CA THR A 18 -19.60 -1.65 22.59
C THR A 18 -20.48 -2.91 22.58
N PRO A 19 -20.84 -3.45 21.41
CA PRO A 19 -21.78 -4.55 21.34
C PRO A 19 -21.23 -5.74 22.11
N ALA A 20 -22.09 -6.43 22.84
CA ALA A 20 -21.71 -7.60 23.64
C ALA A 20 -21.05 -8.71 22.79
N ARG A 21 -21.24 -8.68 21.47
CA ARG A 21 -20.57 -9.55 20.50
C ARG A 21 -20.16 -8.78 19.24
N PRO A 22 -18.91 -8.92 18.74
CA PRO A 22 -18.50 -8.35 17.47
C PRO A 22 -19.20 -9.00 16.26
N GLU A 23 -19.42 -8.24 15.19
CA GLU A 23 -19.87 -8.73 13.89
C GLU A 23 -18.86 -9.72 13.28
N ILE A 24 -19.31 -10.81 12.65
CA ILE A 24 -18.49 -11.56 11.69
C ILE A 24 -18.71 -10.94 10.30
N LEU A 25 -17.73 -10.16 9.84
CA LEU A 25 -17.77 -9.49 8.55
C LEU A 25 -17.10 -10.36 7.47
N ALA A 26 -17.94 -10.94 6.61
CA ALA A 26 -17.54 -11.85 5.54
C ALA A 26 -17.22 -11.14 4.21
N PRO A 27 -16.22 -11.60 3.43
CA PRO A 27 -15.95 -11.08 2.11
C PRO A 27 -16.84 -11.75 1.04
N ALA A 28 -17.26 -10.99 0.03
CA ALA A 28 -17.86 -11.55 -1.18
C ALA A 28 -17.25 -10.91 -2.46
N GLY A 29 -16.84 -11.76 -3.41
CA GLY A 29 -16.37 -11.36 -4.73
C GLY A 29 -17.38 -11.55 -5.86
N ASP A 30 -18.37 -12.42 -5.61
CA ASP A 30 -19.41 -12.87 -6.52
C ASP A 30 -20.67 -13.29 -5.71
N ALA A 31 -21.80 -13.46 -6.39
CA ALA A 31 -23.07 -13.82 -5.75
C ALA A 31 -23.02 -15.18 -5.01
N PRO A 32 -22.43 -16.27 -5.55
CA PRO A 32 -22.30 -17.52 -4.81
C PRO A 32 -21.57 -17.36 -3.47
N SER A 33 -20.51 -16.56 -3.43
CA SER A 33 -19.75 -16.28 -2.20
C SER A 33 -20.56 -15.45 -1.21
N PHE A 34 -21.37 -14.50 -1.69
CA PHE A 34 -22.31 -13.74 -0.86
C PHE A 34 -23.35 -14.66 -0.20
N LEU A 35 -23.98 -15.52 -1.00
CA LEU A 35 -24.97 -16.48 -0.51
C LEU A 35 -24.36 -17.50 0.46
N ALA A 36 -23.12 -17.93 0.21
CA ALA A 36 -22.35 -18.76 1.12
C ALA A 36 -22.08 -18.07 2.47
N ALA A 37 -21.79 -16.76 2.47
CA ALA A 37 -21.65 -16.00 3.72
C ALA A 37 -22.95 -15.93 4.52
N LEU A 38 -24.09 -15.67 3.86
CA LEU A 38 -25.40 -15.68 4.51
C LEU A 38 -25.75 -17.07 5.07
N ALA A 39 -25.50 -18.12 4.28
CA ALA A 39 -25.73 -19.50 4.71
C ALA A 39 -24.89 -19.89 5.93
N ALA A 40 -23.64 -19.40 6.00
CA ALA A 40 -22.76 -19.57 7.15
C ALA A 40 -23.12 -18.64 8.33
N GLY A 41 -24.13 -17.78 8.17
CA GLY A 41 -24.65 -16.82 9.15
C GLY A 41 -23.67 -15.72 9.53
N ALA A 42 -23.03 -15.10 8.54
CA ALA A 42 -22.33 -13.84 8.72
C ALA A 42 -23.30 -12.73 9.16
N ASP A 43 -22.92 -11.90 10.14
CA ASP A 43 -23.73 -10.73 10.56
C ASP A 43 -23.61 -9.57 9.58
N ALA A 44 -22.52 -9.54 8.81
CA ALA A 44 -22.31 -8.55 7.77
C ALA A 44 -21.47 -9.11 6.61
N ILE A 45 -21.67 -8.55 5.42
CA ILE A 45 -20.95 -8.93 4.21
C ILE A 45 -20.39 -7.68 3.56
N TYR A 46 -19.08 -7.67 3.24
CA TYR A 46 -18.48 -6.61 2.44
C TYR A 46 -18.07 -7.09 1.04
N LEU A 47 -18.26 -6.20 0.07
CA LEU A 47 -17.99 -6.46 -1.34
C LEU A 47 -17.44 -5.23 -2.06
N GLY A 48 -16.97 -5.42 -3.29
CA GLY A 48 -16.54 -4.34 -4.16
C GLY A 48 -17.41 -4.23 -5.41
N LEU A 49 -17.38 -3.04 -6.02
CA LEU A 49 -17.94 -2.81 -7.35
C LEU A 49 -16.83 -2.84 -8.40
N LYS A 50 -17.22 -2.82 -9.69
CA LYS A 50 -16.28 -2.80 -10.82
C LYS A 50 -15.37 -1.56 -10.82
N HIS A 51 -15.87 -0.44 -10.31
CA HIS A 51 -15.13 0.81 -10.18
C HIS A 51 -14.89 1.14 -8.69
N PHE A 52 -13.82 1.87 -8.43
CA PHE A 52 -13.43 2.37 -7.11
C PHE A 52 -13.17 1.32 -6.01
N SER A 53 -12.91 0.05 -6.37
CA SER A 53 -12.63 -1.04 -5.42
C SER A 53 -11.17 -1.49 -5.51
N ALA A 54 -10.48 -1.65 -4.36
CA ALA A 54 -9.09 -2.13 -4.33
C ALA A 54 -8.89 -3.59 -4.83
N ARG A 55 -9.95 -4.26 -5.29
CA ARG A 55 -9.93 -5.61 -5.89
C ARG A 55 -10.68 -5.62 -7.24
N MET A 56 -10.39 -4.67 -8.13
CA MET A 56 -11.07 -4.54 -9.44
C MET A 56 -11.04 -5.80 -10.33
N GLN A 57 -10.11 -6.73 -10.07
CA GLN A 57 -10.00 -8.00 -10.80
C GLN A 57 -10.99 -9.10 -10.36
N ALA A 58 -11.77 -8.90 -9.29
CA ALA A 58 -12.89 -9.79 -8.99
C ALA A 58 -14.02 -9.59 -10.03
N GLU A 59 -14.94 -10.54 -10.18
CA GLU A 59 -16.08 -10.39 -11.10
C GLU A 59 -16.89 -9.12 -10.77
N ASN A 60 -17.04 -8.85 -9.47
CA ASN A 60 -17.68 -7.67 -8.87
C ASN A 60 -19.16 -7.51 -9.28
N PHE A 61 -19.93 -6.85 -8.42
CA PHE A 61 -21.39 -6.81 -8.56
C PHE A 61 -21.88 -5.68 -9.47
N GLY A 62 -22.97 -5.93 -10.19
CA GLY A 62 -23.81 -4.88 -10.78
C GLY A 62 -24.79 -4.32 -9.74
N LEU A 63 -25.24 -3.07 -9.91
CA LEU A 63 -26.11 -2.41 -8.90
C LEU A 63 -27.47 -3.09 -8.75
N THR A 64 -28.09 -3.56 -9.84
CA THR A 64 -29.37 -4.27 -9.81
C THR A 64 -29.29 -5.59 -9.04
N GLU A 65 -28.26 -6.39 -9.30
CA GLU A 65 -27.99 -7.63 -8.58
C GLU A 65 -27.70 -7.36 -7.11
N LEU A 66 -26.87 -6.34 -6.83
CA LEU A 66 -26.51 -5.95 -5.48
C LEU A 66 -27.71 -5.47 -4.66
N SER A 67 -28.67 -4.77 -5.27
CA SER A 67 -29.92 -4.38 -4.57
C SER A 67 -30.66 -5.61 -4.05
N ARG A 68 -30.78 -6.66 -4.86
CA ARG A 68 -31.50 -7.90 -4.48
C ARG A 68 -30.76 -8.68 -3.40
N LEU A 69 -29.43 -8.73 -3.51
CA LEU A 69 -28.57 -9.33 -2.48
C LEU A 69 -28.66 -8.56 -1.16
N THR A 70 -28.76 -7.24 -1.21
CA THR A 70 -28.92 -6.39 -0.02
C THR A 70 -30.27 -6.58 0.62
N ASP A 71 -31.37 -6.58 -0.17
CA ASP A 71 -32.71 -6.88 0.35
C ASP A 71 -32.77 -8.28 0.99
N LEU A 72 -32.12 -9.28 0.38
CA LEU A 72 -32.00 -10.63 0.96
C LEU A 72 -31.19 -10.63 2.27
N ALA A 73 -30.05 -9.93 2.31
CA ALA A 73 -29.24 -9.84 3.53
C ALA A 73 -30.02 -9.19 4.67
N HIS A 74 -30.74 -8.09 4.40
CA HIS A 74 -31.59 -7.43 5.39
C HIS A 74 -32.72 -8.32 5.89
N ALA A 75 -33.33 -9.13 5.01
CA ALA A 75 -34.33 -10.13 5.42
C ALA A 75 -33.76 -11.19 6.39
N GLU A 76 -32.46 -11.46 6.30
CA GLU A 76 -31.73 -12.36 7.21
C GLU A 76 -31.06 -11.65 8.39
N ASN A 77 -31.35 -10.36 8.61
CA ASN A 77 -30.71 -9.52 9.64
C ASN A 77 -29.17 -9.38 9.47
N ALA A 78 -28.67 -9.50 8.24
CA ALA A 78 -27.28 -9.27 7.89
C ALA A 78 -27.09 -7.91 7.20
N ARG A 79 -25.99 -7.22 7.53
CA ARG A 79 -25.64 -5.92 6.94
C ARG A 79 -24.77 -6.04 5.69
N VAL A 80 -24.83 -5.04 4.81
CA VAL A 80 -24.03 -4.98 3.58
C VAL A 80 -23.15 -3.74 3.55
N TYR A 81 -21.85 -3.94 3.36
CA TYR A 81 -20.87 -2.86 3.24
C TYR A 81 -20.22 -2.84 1.84
N VAL A 82 -20.20 -1.69 1.19
CA VAL A 82 -19.62 -1.54 -0.16
C VAL A 82 -18.26 -0.86 -0.08
N ALA A 83 -17.24 -1.51 -0.61
CA ALA A 83 -15.90 -0.93 -0.70
C ALA A 83 -15.76 0.00 -1.90
N MET A 84 -15.59 1.29 -1.60
CA MET A 84 -15.17 2.36 -2.50
C MET A 84 -13.79 2.88 -2.06
N ASN A 85 -12.85 1.95 -1.86
CA ASN A 85 -11.58 2.18 -1.19
C ASN A 85 -10.39 2.28 -2.15
N THR A 86 -10.53 2.98 -3.28
CA THR A 86 -9.40 3.41 -4.12
C THR A 86 -9.18 4.92 -4.00
N LEU A 87 -8.00 5.41 -4.37
CA LEU A 87 -7.81 6.85 -4.62
C LEU A 87 -8.66 7.31 -5.80
N VAL A 88 -9.21 8.53 -5.69
CA VAL A 88 -10.02 9.19 -6.72
C VAL A 88 -9.12 10.19 -7.47
N LYS A 89 -9.04 10.08 -8.81
CA LYS A 89 -8.29 11.03 -9.67
C LYS A 89 -8.90 12.42 -9.65
N PRO A 90 -8.18 13.46 -10.11
CA PRO A 90 -8.74 14.81 -10.25
C PRO A 90 -10.06 14.89 -11.04
N ASN A 91 -10.23 14.06 -12.08
CA ASN A 91 -11.41 14.05 -12.97
C ASN A 91 -12.48 13.01 -12.58
N GLU A 92 -12.29 12.26 -11.50
CA GLU A 92 -13.21 11.22 -11.02
C GLU A 92 -14.21 11.62 -9.90
N PRO A 93 -14.16 12.79 -9.21
CA PRO A 93 -15.08 13.10 -8.11
C PRO A 93 -16.56 12.99 -8.48
N ALA A 94 -16.92 13.47 -9.67
CA ALA A 94 -18.29 13.42 -10.17
C ALA A 94 -18.78 11.98 -10.37
N GLN A 95 -17.90 11.10 -10.88
CA GLN A 95 -18.22 9.68 -11.07
C GLN A 95 -18.37 8.96 -9.72
N ALA A 96 -17.48 9.24 -8.77
CA ALA A 96 -17.54 8.69 -7.42
C ALA A 96 -18.81 9.15 -6.68
N TYR A 97 -19.15 10.44 -6.77
CA TYR A 97 -20.39 11.01 -6.26
C TYR A 97 -21.63 10.33 -6.85
N ARG A 98 -21.73 10.25 -8.18
CA ARG A 98 -22.88 9.60 -8.85
C ARG A 98 -23.01 8.13 -8.48
N LEU A 99 -21.89 7.44 -8.24
CA LEU A 99 -21.92 6.06 -7.76
C LEU A 99 -22.44 5.97 -6.33
N ALA A 100 -21.98 6.84 -5.42
CA ALA A 100 -22.49 6.92 -4.05
C ALA A 100 -23.98 7.28 -4.01
N ALA A 101 -24.44 8.24 -4.83
CA ALA A 101 -25.84 8.64 -4.94
C ALA A 101 -26.73 7.51 -5.45
N ARG A 102 -26.22 6.75 -6.43
CA ARG A 102 -26.86 5.52 -6.88
C ARG A 102 -26.93 4.50 -5.74
N LEU A 103 -25.83 4.19 -5.06
CA LEU A 103 -25.84 3.26 -3.93
C LEU A 103 -26.85 3.67 -2.86
N ALA A 104 -26.89 4.95 -2.47
CA ALA A 104 -27.84 5.49 -1.50
C ALA A 104 -29.31 5.25 -1.91
N ARG A 105 -29.65 5.44 -3.19
CA ARG A 105 -31.05 5.37 -3.66
C ARG A 105 -31.56 3.97 -3.94
N GLN A 106 -30.74 3.10 -4.54
CA GLN A 106 -31.20 1.79 -5.05
C GLN A 106 -30.76 0.62 -4.19
N VAL A 107 -29.49 0.59 -3.78
CA VAL A 107 -28.91 -0.53 -3.05
C VAL A 107 -29.16 -0.38 -1.56
N ARG A 108 -29.02 0.84 -1.02
CA ARG A 108 -29.11 1.17 0.41
C ARG A 108 -28.20 0.28 1.27
N PRO A 109 -26.89 0.18 0.98
CA PRO A 109 -25.98 -0.55 1.83
C PRO A 109 -25.83 0.17 3.18
N ASP A 110 -25.56 -0.60 4.24
CA ASP A 110 -25.41 -0.11 5.60
C ASP A 110 -24.12 0.72 5.81
N GLY A 111 -23.15 0.61 4.91
CA GLY A 111 -21.95 1.43 4.96
C GLY A 111 -21.05 1.37 3.73
N LEU A 112 -20.21 2.41 3.57
CA LEU A 112 -19.15 2.48 2.57
C LEU A 112 -17.78 2.37 3.23
N ILE A 113 -16.95 1.45 2.73
CA ILE A 113 -15.55 1.34 3.13
C ILE A 113 -14.72 2.19 2.16
N VAL A 114 -14.11 3.26 2.66
CA VAL A 114 -13.42 4.29 1.86
C VAL A 114 -11.96 4.47 2.28
N GLN A 115 -11.10 4.96 1.39
CA GLN A 115 -9.74 5.36 1.75
C GLN A 115 -9.48 6.85 1.47
N ASP A 116 -9.99 7.33 0.33
CA ASP A 116 -9.76 8.69 -0.12
C ASP A 116 -10.62 9.63 0.73
N LEU A 117 -9.99 10.66 1.30
CA LEU A 117 -10.69 11.63 2.14
C LEU A 117 -11.90 12.23 1.40
N ALA A 118 -11.79 12.44 0.09
CA ALA A 118 -12.88 12.99 -0.73
C ALA A 118 -14.20 12.27 -0.50
N MET A 119 -14.18 10.95 -0.31
CA MET A 119 -15.39 10.15 -0.14
C MET A 119 -16.18 10.50 1.12
N LEU A 120 -15.55 11.07 2.16
CA LEU A 120 -16.26 11.50 3.36
C LEU A 120 -17.24 12.64 3.07
N ASP A 121 -16.86 13.55 2.17
CA ASP A 121 -17.70 14.67 1.75
C ASP A 121 -18.61 14.28 0.58
N LEU A 122 -18.05 13.64 -0.47
CA LEU A 122 -18.80 13.25 -1.66
C LEU A 122 -19.98 12.32 -1.34
N ALA A 123 -19.81 11.35 -0.44
CA ALA A 123 -20.90 10.45 -0.05
C ALA A 123 -22.04 11.21 0.66
N ARG A 124 -21.71 12.16 1.55
CA ARG A 124 -22.72 12.98 2.23
C ARG A 124 -23.47 13.88 1.27
N GLN A 125 -22.75 14.56 0.38
CA GLN A 125 -23.39 15.38 -0.67
C GLN A 125 -24.30 14.54 -1.58
N ALA A 126 -23.99 13.26 -1.74
CA ALA A 126 -24.76 12.31 -2.54
C ALA A 126 -26.02 11.78 -1.83
N GLY A 127 -26.27 12.19 -0.58
CA GLY A 127 -27.38 11.72 0.24
C GLY A 127 -27.17 10.30 0.78
N PHE A 128 -25.92 9.84 0.92
CA PHE A 128 -25.63 8.56 1.56
C PHE A 128 -25.73 8.70 3.08
N GLU A 129 -26.68 7.98 3.68
CA GLU A 129 -26.97 8.04 5.13
C GLU A 129 -26.34 6.89 5.94
N GLY A 130 -25.82 5.85 5.26
CA GLY A 130 -25.13 4.74 5.91
C GLY A 130 -23.77 5.12 6.49
N GLY A 131 -23.12 4.18 7.17
CA GLY A 131 -21.84 4.41 7.83
C GLY A 131 -20.67 4.66 6.86
N LEU A 132 -19.78 5.59 7.20
CA LEU A 132 -18.54 5.84 6.47
C LEU A 132 -17.35 5.24 7.22
N PHE A 133 -16.76 4.19 6.64
CA PHE A 133 -15.76 3.36 7.30
C PHE A 133 -14.38 3.57 6.67
N LEU A 134 -13.40 4.03 7.45
CA LEU A 134 -12.04 4.26 6.98
C LEU A 134 -11.28 2.93 6.86
N SER A 135 -10.92 2.58 5.64
CA SER A 135 -10.11 1.41 5.29
C SER A 135 -8.72 1.48 5.90
N THR A 136 -8.06 0.33 6.11
CA THR A 136 -6.62 0.29 6.43
C THR A 136 -5.76 1.06 5.43
N LEU A 137 -6.25 1.26 4.19
CA LEU A 137 -5.59 2.07 3.17
C LEU A 137 -5.54 3.57 3.51
N ALA A 138 -6.44 4.07 4.38
CA ALA A 138 -6.40 5.43 4.90
C ALA A 138 -5.27 5.64 5.92
N ASN A 139 -4.60 4.57 6.38
CA ASN A 139 -3.40 4.60 7.22
C ASN A 139 -3.58 5.29 8.59
N LEU A 140 -4.62 4.89 9.34
CA LEU A 140 -4.80 5.27 10.75
C LEU A 140 -4.08 4.24 11.63
N THR A 141 -2.94 4.64 12.20
CA THR A 141 -2.01 3.71 12.87
C THR A 141 -1.72 4.07 14.32
N HIS A 142 -2.24 5.18 14.84
CA HIS A 142 -1.98 5.66 16.20
C HIS A 142 -3.23 6.26 16.86
N PRO A 143 -3.36 6.27 18.20
CA PRO A 143 -4.55 6.70 18.93
C PRO A 143 -5.16 8.03 18.50
N GLU A 144 -4.37 9.10 18.43
CA GLU A 144 -4.86 10.45 18.08
C GLU A 144 -5.53 10.50 16.70
N SER A 145 -5.17 9.58 15.79
CA SER A 145 -5.81 9.51 14.47
C SER A 145 -7.31 9.21 14.54
N LEU A 146 -7.77 8.50 15.57
CA LEU A 146 -9.17 8.15 15.78
C LEU A 146 -10.02 9.38 16.08
N LEU A 147 -9.51 10.32 16.88
CA LEU A 147 -10.20 11.57 17.17
C LEU A 147 -10.37 12.42 15.90
N GLN A 148 -9.32 12.51 15.07
CA GLN A 148 -9.39 13.24 13.80
C GLN A 148 -10.38 12.59 12.83
N ALA A 149 -10.40 11.25 12.75
CA ALA A 149 -11.39 10.52 11.95
C ALA A 149 -12.83 10.82 12.40
N LYS A 150 -13.08 10.81 13.72
CA LYS A 150 -14.39 11.13 14.28
C LYS A 150 -14.79 12.57 14.01
N LYS A 151 -13.88 13.55 14.11
CA LYS A 151 -14.12 14.95 13.76
C LYS A 151 -14.52 15.15 12.29
N LEU A 152 -13.95 14.36 11.38
CA LEU A 152 -14.36 14.34 9.98
C LEU A 152 -15.65 13.53 9.73
N GLY A 153 -16.24 12.95 10.78
CA GLY A 153 -17.48 12.20 10.81
C GLY A 153 -17.40 10.79 10.24
N ALA A 154 -16.24 10.13 10.34
CA ALA A 154 -16.17 8.69 10.14
C ALA A 154 -16.97 7.96 11.23
N ASN A 155 -17.59 6.84 10.87
CA ASN A 155 -18.35 5.99 11.79
C ASN A 155 -17.53 4.79 12.27
N ARG A 156 -16.55 4.33 11.47
CA ARG A 156 -15.73 3.16 11.78
C ARG A 156 -14.31 3.32 11.26
N VAL A 157 -13.32 2.80 11.99
CA VAL A 157 -11.93 2.69 11.54
C VAL A 157 -11.52 1.22 11.50
N ILE A 158 -11.01 0.79 10.35
CA ILE A 158 -10.48 -0.57 10.17
C ILE A 158 -9.00 -0.53 10.54
N LEU A 159 -8.64 -1.21 11.61
CA LEU A 159 -7.29 -1.20 12.17
C LEU A 159 -6.27 -1.92 11.27
N PRO A 160 -5.03 -1.42 11.21
CA PRO A 160 -3.93 -2.08 10.50
C PRO A 160 -3.67 -3.51 11.01
N ARG A 161 -3.23 -4.39 10.11
CA ARG A 161 -2.90 -5.81 10.42
C ARG A 161 -1.53 -5.97 11.07
N GLU A 162 -0.78 -4.87 11.17
CA GLU A 162 0.56 -4.77 11.72
C GLU A 162 0.57 -4.50 13.24
N LEU A 163 -0.59 -4.22 13.83
CA LEU A 163 -0.72 -3.95 15.27
C LEU A 163 -0.65 -5.23 16.10
N SER A 164 -0.06 -5.13 17.28
CA SER A 164 -0.14 -6.16 18.33
C SER A 164 -1.48 -6.10 19.08
N ILE A 165 -1.79 -7.12 19.87
CA ILE A 165 -2.98 -7.11 20.73
C ILE A 165 -2.96 -5.94 21.74
N ASP A 166 -1.79 -5.59 22.27
CA ASP A 166 -1.67 -4.49 23.23
C ASP A 166 -1.89 -3.14 22.55
N GLU A 167 -1.40 -2.98 21.33
CA GLU A 167 -1.66 -1.79 20.52
C GLU A 167 -3.12 -1.68 20.09
N ILE A 168 -3.76 -2.79 19.74
CA ILE A 168 -5.21 -2.82 19.46
C ILE A 168 -6.00 -2.41 20.71
N ARG A 169 -5.57 -2.86 21.90
CA ARG A 169 -6.17 -2.44 23.16
C ARG A 169 -6.00 -0.94 23.41
N THR A 170 -4.79 -0.41 23.22
CA THR A 170 -4.52 1.04 23.31
C THR A 170 -5.39 1.84 22.34
N MET A 171 -5.58 1.34 21.10
CA MET A 171 -6.49 1.97 20.14
C MET A 171 -7.93 1.95 20.62
N GLY A 172 -8.41 0.83 21.20
CA GLY A 172 -9.74 0.71 21.79
C GLY A 172 -9.96 1.67 22.96
N GLU A 173 -9.02 1.72 23.90
CA GLU A 173 -9.08 2.60 25.08
C GLU A 173 -9.07 4.08 24.73
N ALA A 174 -8.38 4.46 23.65
CA ALA A 174 -8.31 5.84 23.17
C ALA A 174 -9.40 6.20 22.14
N CYS A 175 -10.23 5.23 21.74
CA CYS A 175 -11.25 5.45 20.73
C CYS A 175 -12.35 6.38 21.27
N PRO A 176 -12.70 7.47 20.58
CA PRO A 176 -13.76 8.36 21.03
C PRO A 176 -15.13 7.69 20.91
N GLU A 177 -16.06 8.09 21.77
CA GLU A 177 -17.45 7.64 21.72
C GLU A 177 -18.10 7.89 20.35
N GLY A 178 -18.91 6.91 19.93
CA GLY A 178 -19.57 6.90 18.62
C GLY A 178 -18.64 6.69 17.43
N LEU A 179 -17.41 6.21 17.64
CA LEU A 179 -16.54 5.65 16.59
C LEU A 179 -16.33 4.16 16.84
N ASP A 180 -16.57 3.34 15.82
CA ASP A 180 -16.36 1.90 15.85
C ASP A 180 -14.94 1.52 15.41
N LEU A 181 -14.41 0.43 15.95
CA LEU A 181 -13.19 -0.22 15.50
C LEU A 181 -13.49 -1.59 14.87
N GLU A 182 -12.77 -1.90 13.80
CA GLU A 182 -12.84 -3.19 13.11
C GLU A 182 -11.44 -3.78 12.96
N CYS A 183 -11.30 -5.08 13.25
CA CYS A 183 -10.01 -5.77 13.17
C CYS A 183 -10.09 -6.96 12.21
N PHE A 184 -9.06 -7.15 11.39
CA PHE A 184 -8.93 -8.38 10.61
C PHE A 184 -8.58 -9.56 11.52
N VAL A 185 -9.26 -10.67 11.35
CA VAL A 185 -8.99 -11.91 12.10
C VAL A 185 -8.41 -13.02 11.21
N HIS A 186 -8.62 -12.93 9.89
CA HIS A 186 -8.22 -13.98 8.96
C HIS A 186 -7.98 -13.47 7.53
N GLY A 187 -7.15 -14.17 6.76
CA GLY A 187 -6.98 -13.98 5.32
C GLY A 187 -5.66 -13.32 4.91
N ALA A 188 -5.53 -12.94 3.63
CA ALA A 188 -4.23 -12.58 3.06
C ALA A 188 -3.57 -11.37 3.74
N LEU A 189 -2.29 -11.50 4.12
CA LEU A 189 -1.48 -10.41 4.69
C LEU A 189 -0.65 -9.70 3.61
N CYS A 190 -0.47 -8.38 3.77
CA CYS A 190 0.42 -7.55 2.97
C CYS A 190 1.76 -7.38 3.70
N TYR A 191 2.88 -7.34 2.96
CA TYR A 191 4.17 -7.05 3.59
C TYR A 191 4.33 -5.56 3.93
N CYS A 192 3.88 -4.68 3.04
CA CYS A 192 3.89 -3.24 3.27
C CYS A 192 2.63 -2.81 4.02
N VAL A 193 2.79 -1.77 4.85
CA VAL A 193 1.71 -1.08 5.52
C VAL A 193 0.70 -0.59 4.47
N SER A 194 -0.58 -0.86 4.73
CA SER A 194 -1.67 -0.42 3.85
C SER A 194 -1.65 1.09 3.67
N GLY A 195 -1.82 1.58 2.43
CA GLY A 195 -1.70 3.01 2.11
C GLY A 195 -0.27 3.51 1.86
N ARG A 196 0.75 2.65 2.04
CA ARG A 196 2.19 3.01 1.97
C ARG A 196 3.00 2.08 1.05
N CYS A 197 2.35 1.51 0.03
CA CYS A 197 2.97 0.63 -0.94
C CYS A 197 2.79 1.18 -2.37
N TYR A 198 3.91 1.62 -2.95
CA TYR A 198 4.00 2.18 -4.30
C TYR A 198 4.72 1.24 -5.26
N TRP A 199 5.15 0.08 -4.78
CA TRP A 199 6.05 -0.86 -5.46
C TRP A 199 5.57 -1.27 -6.84
N SER A 200 4.29 -1.63 -6.95
CA SER A 200 3.70 -2.03 -8.22
C SER A 200 3.60 -0.85 -9.22
N SER A 201 3.35 0.36 -8.73
CA SER A 201 3.26 1.55 -9.58
C SER A 201 4.64 1.98 -10.07
N TYR A 202 5.60 2.11 -9.16
CA TYR A 202 6.95 2.55 -9.48
C TYR A 202 7.66 1.64 -10.49
N MET A 203 7.34 0.35 -10.50
CA MET A 203 7.93 -0.61 -11.43
C MET A 203 7.20 -0.72 -12.78
N GLY A 204 5.94 -0.28 -12.88
CA GLY A 204 5.14 -0.58 -14.08
C GLY A 204 3.74 0.02 -14.13
N GLY A 205 3.52 1.17 -13.49
CA GLY A 205 2.31 1.99 -13.58
C GLY A 205 1.06 1.45 -12.87
N LYS A 206 1.10 0.24 -12.30
CA LYS A 206 -0.07 -0.41 -11.71
C LYS A 206 -0.22 -0.09 -10.23
N SER A 207 -1.01 0.92 -9.88
CA SER A 207 -1.15 1.39 -8.49
C SER A 207 -1.83 0.35 -7.59
N GLY A 208 -1.19 0.07 -6.45
CA GLY A 208 -1.80 -0.72 -5.38
C GLY A 208 -2.91 0.03 -4.64
N LEU A 209 -2.81 1.36 -4.58
CA LEU A 209 -3.81 2.24 -3.98
C LEU A 209 -5.07 2.38 -4.86
N ARG A 210 -4.99 1.95 -6.13
CA ARG A 210 -6.13 1.84 -7.05
C ARG A 210 -6.54 0.39 -7.36
N GLY A 211 -6.09 -0.58 -6.57
CA GLY A 211 -6.54 -1.97 -6.69
C GLY A 211 -5.92 -2.78 -7.84
N ARG A 212 -4.80 -2.33 -8.41
CA ARG A 212 -4.10 -3.00 -9.52
C ARG A 212 -2.75 -3.58 -9.15
N CYS A 213 -2.47 -3.72 -7.86
CA CYS A 213 -1.24 -4.33 -7.34
C CYS A 213 -0.93 -5.68 -8.03
N VAL A 214 0.26 -5.79 -8.64
CA VAL A 214 0.76 -7.04 -9.24
C VAL A 214 1.56 -7.92 -8.28
N GLN A 215 1.46 -7.62 -6.98
CA GLN A 215 2.08 -8.38 -5.89
C GLN A 215 3.60 -8.58 -6.05
N PRO A 216 4.40 -7.52 -6.33
CA PRO A 216 5.85 -7.67 -6.50
C PRO A 216 6.53 -8.29 -5.28
N CYS A 217 6.02 -8.01 -4.07
CA CYS A 217 6.52 -8.58 -2.82
C CYS A 217 6.46 -10.12 -2.74
N ARG A 218 5.62 -10.79 -3.56
CA ARG A 218 5.48 -12.26 -3.52
C ARG A 218 6.58 -13.00 -4.30
N ARG A 219 7.34 -12.26 -5.12
CA ARG A 219 8.37 -12.81 -6.02
C ARG A 219 9.61 -13.32 -5.26
N VAL A 220 10.45 -14.09 -5.96
CA VAL A 220 11.77 -14.52 -5.46
C VAL A 220 12.79 -13.41 -5.70
N TYR A 221 13.44 -12.97 -4.64
CA TYR A 221 14.55 -12.02 -4.70
C TYR A 221 15.89 -12.72 -4.45
N ARG A 222 17.00 -12.06 -4.82
CA ARG A 222 18.37 -12.59 -4.70
C ARG A 222 19.29 -11.59 -4.00
N GLN A 223 20.16 -12.05 -3.10
CA GLN A 223 21.10 -11.22 -2.36
C GLN A 223 22.42 -11.99 -2.19
N GLY A 224 23.54 -11.29 -2.36
CA GLY A 224 24.87 -11.91 -2.44
C GLY A 224 25.16 -12.60 -3.78
N GLY A 225 26.34 -13.22 -3.90
CA GLY A 225 26.71 -14.06 -5.05
C GLY A 225 27.47 -13.39 -6.21
N PRO A 226 28.12 -14.19 -7.09
CA PRO A 226 28.86 -13.70 -8.26
C PRO A 226 28.02 -12.89 -9.25
N ALA A 227 26.71 -13.11 -9.33
CA ALA A 227 25.81 -12.39 -10.25
C ALA A 227 25.52 -10.95 -9.80
N ALA A 228 25.29 -10.72 -8.49
CA ALA A 228 25.20 -9.38 -7.93
C ALA A 228 26.54 -8.64 -8.06
N ILE A 229 27.65 -9.35 -7.82
CA ILE A 229 29.01 -8.83 -8.02
C ILE A 229 29.30 -8.56 -9.50
N ALA A 230 28.85 -9.40 -10.44
CA ALA A 230 29.03 -9.22 -11.88
C ALA A 230 28.19 -8.07 -12.43
N LEU A 231 26.97 -7.85 -11.92
CA LEU A 231 26.16 -6.69 -12.28
C LEU A 231 26.76 -5.38 -11.75
N VAL A 232 27.30 -5.37 -10.52
CA VAL A 232 28.10 -4.24 -10.01
C VAL A 232 29.32 -4.01 -10.91
N ARG A 233 30.08 -5.05 -11.23
CA ARG A 233 31.28 -4.96 -12.08
C ARG A 233 30.98 -4.55 -13.54
N ASN A 234 29.85 -4.98 -14.08
CA ASN A 234 29.43 -4.62 -15.44
C ASN A 234 28.96 -3.16 -15.46
N ALA A 235 28.21 -2.71 -14.45
CA ALA A 235 27.85 -1.30 -14.30
C ALA A 235 29.10 -0.41 -14.15
N GLU A 236 30.09 -0.83 -13.35
CA GLU A 236 31.38 -0.13 -13.22
C GLU A 236 32.16 -0.06 -14.54
N ARG A 237 32.21 -1.16 -15.31
CA ARG A 237 32.88 -1.21 -16.62
C ARG A 237 32.21 -0.31 -17.66
N GLU A 238 30.89 -0.39 -17.76
CA GLU A 238 30.12 0.45 -18.69
C GLU A 238 30.24 1.95 -18.37
N GLU A 239 30.45 2.30 -17.10
CA GLU A 239 30.68 3.68 -16.67
C GLU A 239 32.09 4.15 -17.03
N GLN A 240 33.11 3.33 -16.78
CA GLN A 240 34.50 3.62 -17.18
C GLN A 240 34.65 3.76 -18.70
N ASP A 241 33.98 2.91 -19.47
CA ASP A 241 34.00 2.97 -20.93
C ASP A 241 33.34 4.24 -21.45
N ARG A 242 32.25 4.68 -20.81
CA ARG A 242 31.56 5.93 -21.20
C ARG A 242 32.33 7.18 -20.79
N MET A 243 32.97 7.20 -19.61
CA MET A 243 33.90 8.28 -19.25
C MET A 243 35.11 8.35 -20.20
N ARG A 244 35.65 7.20 -20.62
CA ARG A 244 36.74 7.17 -21.63
C ARG A 244 36.29 7.72 -22.98
N GLN A 245 35.09 7.35 -23.43
CA GLN A 245 34.52 7.87 -24.68
C GLN A 245 34.27 9.39 -24.60
N GLU A 246 33.80 9.88 -23.46
CA GLU A 246 33.52 11.30 -23.25
C GLU A 246 34.80 12.14 -23.12
N GLN A 247 35.81 11.63 -22.40
CA GLN A 247 37.15 12.21 -22.34
C GLN A 247 37.79 12.28 -23.75
N SER A 248 37.70 11.19 -24.52
CA SER A 248 38.20 11.12 -25.89
C SER A 248 37.49 12.12 -26.82
N ARG A 249 36.16 12.27 -26.69
CA ARG A 249 35.38 13.27 -27.43
C ARG A 249 35.79 14.70 -27.05
N MET A 250 36.02 14.98 -25.77
CA MET A 250 36.50 16.28 -25.31
C MET A 250 37.92 16.59 -25.79
N ASP A 251 38.81 15.60 -25.82
CA ASP A 251 40.17 15.76 -26.33
C ASP A 251 40.20 16.00 -27.85
N ILE A 252 39.32 15.31 -28.61
CA ILE A 252 39.11 15.56 -30.05
C ILE A 252 38.55 16.97 -30.27
N ALA A 253 37.55 17.39 -29.49
CA ALA A 253 36.97 18.73 -29.59
C ALA A 253 38.01 19.82 -29.24
N ARG A 254 38.92 19.55 -28.30
CA ARG A 254 40.01 20.45 -27.93
C ARG A 254 41.07 20.55 -29.03
N LYS A 255 41.46 19.43 -29.65
CA LYS A 255 42.36 19.41 -30.83
C LYS A 255 41.76 20.14 -32.04
N ASN A 256 40.46 20.01 -32.26
CA ASN A 256 39.76 20.70 -33.35
C ASN A 256 39.59 22.21 -33.11
N ARG A 257 39.58 22.67 -31.85
CA ARG A 257 39.63 24.10 -31.49
C ARG A 257 41.02 24.71 -31.67
N THR A 258 42.09 23.95 -31.46
CA THR A 258 43.48 24.43 -31.65
C THR A 258 43.98 24.29 -33.10
N GLY A 259 43.25 23.59 -33.96
CA GLY A 259 43.63 23.37 -35.37
C GLY A 259 43.02 24.35 -36.37
N ARG A 260 42.37 25.42 -35.89
CA ARG A 260 41.62 26.37 -36.73
C ARG A 260 41.99 27.83 -36.46
N ASP A 261 43.29 28.11 -36.30
CA ASP A 261 43.88 29.43 -36.54
C ASP A 261 45.16 29.24 -37.37
N GLY A 262 45.13 29.75 -38.60
CA GLY A 262 46.18 29.57 -39.60
C GLY A 262 47.27 30.64 -39.53
N ARG A 263 48.53 30.17 -39.60
CA ARG A 263 49.74 30.71 -40.28
C ARG A 263 49.95 32.24 -40.38
N ASP A 264 51.13 32.71 -39.93
CA ASP A 264 52.13 33.40 -40.79
C ASP A 264 53.54 33.44 -40.12
N PRO A 265 54.67 33.74 -40.82
CA PRO A 265 55.98 33.18 -40.53
C PRO A 265 57.00 34.26 -40.13
N ARG A 266 58.23 33.81 -39.87
CA ARG A 266 59.50 34.57 -39.76
C ARG A 266 59.93 35.02 -38.36
N ALA A 267 61.24 34.79 -38.19
CA ALA A 267 62.22 35.43 -37.33
C ALA A 267 62.49 34.81 -35.94
N GLY A 268 63.76 34.42 -35.74
CA GLY A 268 64.43 34.63 -34.45
C GLY A 268 64.98 33.41 -33.72
N ARG A 269 66.18 32.98 -34.14
CA ARG A 269 67.34 32.47 -33.36
C ARG A 269 67.13 32.16 -31.86
N GLY A 270 67.63 30.99 -31.41
CA GLY A 270 68.04 30.76 -30.03
C GLY A 270 68.28 29.29 -29.69
N ARG A 271 69.50 28.95 -29.27
CA ARG A 271 70.02 27.60 -28.94
C ARG A 271 69.69 27.17 -27.48
N PRO A 272 70.03 25.94 -27.05
CA PRO A 272 69.36 25.17 -26.00
C PRO A 272 69.94 25.41 -24.60
N ASP A 273 69.29 24.95 -23.52
CA ASP A 273 69.82 23.91 -22.62
C ASP A 273 68.90 23.61 -21.40
N ASP A 274 69.05 22.37 -20.92
CA ASP A 274 69.09 21.92 -19.52
C ASP A 274 67.84 21.88 -18.59
N ARG A 275 67.51 20.63 -18.26
CA ARG A 275 67.44 20.03 -16.91
C ARG A 275 66.13 19.90 -16.12
N ARG A 276 65.97 18.63 -15.72
CA ARG A 276 65.60 18.08 -14.40
C ARG A 276 64.12 17.94 -14.06
N ASN A 277 63.63 16.72 -14.33
CA ASN A 277 63.19 15.73 -13.33
C ASN A 277 62.87 16.28 -11.92
N GLU A 278 61.58 16.44 -11.62
CA GLU A 278 61.05 16.29 -10.27
C GLU A 278 59.80 15.41 -10.30
N SER A 279 59.85 14.40 -9.44
CA SER A 279 58.90 13.33 -9.21
C SER A 279 57.55 13.86 -8.72
N PHE A 280 56.49 13.66 -9.50
CA PHE A 280 55.12 13.78 -9.01
C PHE A 280 54.69 12.48 -8.33
N GLU A 281 54.41 12.58 -7.04
CA GLU A 281 53.83 11.54 -6.20
C GLU A 281 52.57 10.95 -6.85
N ALA A 282 52.53 9.62 -6.93
CA ALA A 282 51.38 8.88 -7.38
C ALA A 282 50.14 9.18 -6.50
N PRO A 283 48.95 9.44 -7.08
CA PRO A 283 47.74 9.53 -6.30
C PRO A 283 47.48 8.18 -5.60
N ARG A 284 47.31 8.25 -4.28
CA ARG A 284 47.05 7.11 -3.39
C ARG A 284 45.92 6.24 -3.95
N ARG A 285 46.18 4.93 -4.04
CA ARG A 285 45.17 3.91 -4.38
C ARG A 285 43.92 4.11 -3.51
N PRO A 286 42.70 4.09 -4.09
CA PRO A 286 41.50 4.00 -3.29
C PRO A 286 41.59 2.74 -2.43
N SER A 287 41.40 2.88 -1.12
CA SER A 287 41.26 1.74 -0.22
C SER A 287 40.12 0.85 -0.71
N SER A 288 40.30 -0.46 -0.56
CA SER A 288 39.34 -1.51 -0.88
C SER A 288 38.00 -1.30 -0.17
N ARG A 289 37.10 -0.53 -0.79
CA ARG A 289 35.75 -0.27 -0.28
C ARG A 289 34.84 -1.47 -0.59
N GLY A 290 34.42 -2.15 0.47
CA GLY A 290 33.18 -2.93 0.57
C GLY A 290 33.03 -4.14 -0.38
N GLN A 291 33.78 -5.22 -0.17
CA GLN A 291 33.37 -6.52 -0.71
C GLN A 291 32.02 -6.94 -0.12
N VAL A 292 31.01 -7.14 -0.97
CA VAL A 292 29.80 -7.90 -0.59
C VAL A 292 30.25 -9.34 -0.30
N ARG A 293 30.45 -9.66 0.98
CA ARG A 293 30.85 -11.00 1.44
C ARG A 293 29.60 -11.82 1.76
N GLY A 294 29.38 -12.91 1.01
CA GLY A 294 28.34 -13.88 1.32
C GLY A 294 28.06 -14.86 0.17
N LYS A 295 27.65 -16.10 0.51
CA LYS A 295 27.06 -17.04 -0.45
C LYS A 295 25.77 -16.42 -1.00
N GLU A 296 25.52 -16.59 -2.30
CA GLU A 296 24.24 -16.20 -2.91
C GLU A 296 23.11 -16.93 -2.18
N HIS A 297 22.09 -16.19 -1.78
CA HIS A 297 20.84 -16.79 -1.32
C HIS A 297 19.67 -16.09 -1.99
N ASN A 298 18.63 -16.87 -2.24
CA ASN A 298 17.39 -16.44 -2.86
C ASN A 298 16.24 -16.74 -1.92
N GLY A 299 15.16 -15.96 -2.01
CA GLY A 299 14.02 -16.20 -1.15
C GLY A 299 12.86 -15.27 -1.41
N ARG A 300 11.70 -15.66 -0.86
CA ARG A 300 10.45 -14.90 -0.88
C ARG A 300 10.34 -14.00 0.35
N TRP A 301 11.36 -13.19 0.58
CA TRP A 301 11.52 -12.42 1.82
C TRP A 301 10.35 -11.49 2.16
N PHE A 302 9.58 -11.08 1.15
CA PHE A 302 8.42 -10.19 1.29
C PHE A 302 7.08 -10.88 0.99
N SER A 303 7.06 -12.20 0.80
CA SER A 303 5.81 -12.93 0.53
C SER A 303 5.15 -13.37 1.83
N CYS A 304 4.14 -12.62 2.26
CA CYS A 304 3.46 -12.94 3.50
C CYS A 304 2.57 -14.19 3.40
N LEU A 305 2.61 -14.97 4.48
CA LEU A 305 1.62 -15.97 4.88
C LEU A 305 0.25 -15.30 5.11
N ASP A 306 -0.82 -16.10 5.22
CA ASP A 306 -2.15 -15.56 5.52
C ASP A 306 -2.28 -15.32 7.04
N LEU A 307 -2.90 -14.21 7.45
CA LEU A 307 -3.26 -13.97 8.84
C LEU A 307 -4.28 -15.02 9.28
N SER A 308 -4.10 -15.60 10.46
CA SER A 308 -5.14 -16.33 11.17
C SER A 308 -4.95 -16.12 12.66
N LEU A 309 -5.92 -15.46 13.29
CA LEU A 309 -5.96 -15.31 14.74
C LEU A 309 -6.55 -16.53 15.44
N ASP A 310 -7.12 -17.50 14.72
CA ASP A 310 -7.63 -18.75 15.29
C ASP A 310 -8.40 -18.54 16.62
N VAL A 311 -8.15 -19.40 17.62
CA VAL A 311 -8.69 -19.30 18.98
C VAL A 311 -8.25 -18.03 19.72
N LEU A 312 -7.21 -17.33 19.28
CA LEU A 312 -6.79 -16.06 19.88
C LEU A 312 -7.75 -14.91 19.56
N ALA A 313 -8.62 -15.03 18.56
CA ALA A 313 -9.62 -14.00 18.26
C ALA A 313 -10.50 -13.65 19.48
N LYS A 314 -10.72 -14.60 20.40
CA LYS A 314 -11.45 -14.36 21.66
C LYS A 314 -10.84 -13.25 22.52
N THR A 315 -9.55 -12.98 22.39
CA THR A 315 -8.86 -11.90 23.13
C THR A 315 -9.33 -10.50 22.70
N LEU A 316 -9.99 -10.40 21.55
CA LEU A 316 -10.56 -9.15 21.03
C LEU A 316 -11.95 -8.84 21.61
N LEU A 317 -12.64 -9.81 22.23
CA LEU A 317 -14.05 -9.65 22.67
C LEU A 317 -14.25 -8.52 23.68
N ASN A 318 -13.25 -8.25 24.51
CA ASN A 318 -13.34 -7.29 25.61
C ASN A 318 -12.63 -5.96 25.30
N ILE A 319 -12.23 -5.73 24.05
CA ILE A 319 -11.58 -4.47 23.67
C ILE A 319 -12.67 -3.43 23.39
N PRO A 320 -12.66 -2.27 24.08
CA PRO A 320 -13.63 -1.20 23.86
C PRO A 320 -13.70 -0.79 22.40
N HIS A 321 -14.91 -0.48 21.93
CA HIS A 321 -15.24 -0.03 20.57
C HIS A 321 -14.91 -1.02 19.45
N LEU A 322 -14.33 -2.20 19.73
CA LEU A 322 -14.06 -3.22 18.72
C LEU A 322 -15.33 -4.01 18.41
N VAL A 323 -16.02 -3.61 17.36
CA VAL A 323 -17.37 -4.09 17.03
C VAL A 323 -17.40 -5.13 15.91
N SER A 324 -16.28 -5.36 15.22
CA SER A 324 -16.27 -6.17 13.99
C SER A 324 -14.98 -6.98 13.81
N TRP A 325 -15.14 -8.27 13.51
CA TRP A 325 -14.12 -9.21 13.09
C TRP A 325 -14.19 -9.42 11.58
N LYS A 326 -13.22 -8.88 10.87
CA LYS A 326 -13.17 -8.90 9.41
C LYS A 326 -12.37 -10.08 8.87
N ILE A 327 -12.94 -10.78 7.90
CA ILE A 327 -12.28 -11.85 7.15
C ILE A 327 -11.86 -11.31 5.77
N GLU A 328 -10.57 -11.35 5.42
CA GLU A 328 -10.09 -10.94 4.10
C GLU A 328 -10.22 -12.07 3.08
N GLY A 329 -10.91 -11.84 1.96
CA GLY A 329 -11.09 -12.93 1.00
C GLY A 329 -11.90 -12.65 -0.25
N ARG A 330 -12.08 -11.41 -0.71
CA ARG A 330 -12.97 -11.10 -1.85
C ARG A 330 -12.61 -11.77 -3.20
N LYS A 331 -11.45 -12.41 -3.31
CA LYS A 331 -11.04 -13.21 -4.48
C LYS A 331 -11.18 -14.72 -4.26
N LYS A 332 -11.69 -15.13 -3.09
CA LYS A 332 -11.88 -16.52 -2.71
C LYS A 332 -13.31 -16.93 -3.04
N GLY A 333 -13.48 -18.19 -3.42
CA GLY A 333 -14.78 -18.75 -3.76
C GLY A 333 -15.65 -19.07 -2.55
N PRO A 334 -16.88 -19.53 -2.78
CA PRO A 334 -17.88 -19.77 -1.74
C PRO A 334 -17.44 -20.77 -0.66
N HIS A 335 -16.64 -21.79 -1.02
CA HIS A 335 -16.11 -22.75 -0.06
C HIS A 335 -15.26 -22.10 1.04
N TYR A 336 -14.36 -21.18 0.65
CA TYR A 336 -13.56 -20.42 1.61
C TYR A 336 -14.46 -19.63 2.56
N VAL A 337 -15.39 -18.88 1.98
CA VAL A 337 -16.25 -17.95 2.70
C VAL A 337 -17.11 -18.70 3.71
N TYR A 338 -17.78 -19.77 3.29
CA TYR A 338 -18.64 -20.57 4.15
C TYR A 338 -17.90 -21.12 5.38
N HIS A 339 -16.76 -21.78 5.15
CA HIS A 339 -16.02 -22.45 6.21
C HIS A 339 -15.37 -21.45 7.18
N VAL A 340 -14.73 -20.40 6.67
CA VAL A 340 -14.06 -19.41 7.53
C VAL A 340 -15.09 -18.64 8.37
N VAL A 341 -16.23 -18.23 7.79
CA VAL A 341 -17.32 -17.60 8.55
C VAL A 341 -17.86 -18.55 9.62
N THR A 342 -18.13 -19.81 9.26
CA THR A 342 -18.62 -20.82 10.20
C THR A 342 -17.67 -20.98 11.39
N ALA A 343 -16.36 -21.11 11.14
CA ALA A 343 -15.36 -21.27 12.18
C ALA A 343 -15.27 -20.05 13.10
N TYR A 344 -15.20 -18.83 12.56
CA TYR A 344 -15.10 -17.63 13.40
C TYR A 344 -16.38 -17.33 14.17
N ARG A 345 -17.55 -17.65 13.60
CA ARG A 345 -18.82 -17.60 14.33
C ARG A 345 -18.81 -18.56 15.51
N MET A 346 -18.37 -19.81 15.31
CA MET A 346 -18.22 -20.79 16.39
C MET A 346 -17.28 -20.30 17.49
N LEU A 347 -16.13 -19.73 17.13
CA LEU A 347 -15.14 -19.20 18.08
C LEU A 347 -15.66 -17.98 18.86
N ARG A 348 -16.40 -17.08 18.19
CA ARG A 348 -17.01 -15.90 18.80
C ARG A 348 -18.11 -16.28 19.78
N ASP A 349 -19.01 -17.16 19.36
CA ASP A 349 -20.24 -17.47 20.09
C ASP A 349 -19.99 -18.47 21.23
N ASN A 350 -18.89 -19.25 21.16
CA ASN A 350 -18.54 -20.26 22.15
C ASN A 350 -17.08 -20.10 22.66
N PRO A 351 -16.71 -18.92 23.20
CA PRO A 351 -15.30 -18.61 23.49
C PRO A 351 -14.70 -19.51 24.57
N GLY A 352 -15.53 -20.12 25.42
CA GLY A 352 -15.15 -21.04 26.51
C GLY A 352 -15.10 -22.53 26.14
N ASP A 353 -15.74 -22.94 25.05
CA ASP A 353 -15.97 -24.35 24.72
C ASP A 353 -14.78 -24.98 23.97
N ALA A 354 -14.19 -26.03 24.55
CA ALA A 354 -13.06 -26.74 23.96
C ALA A 354 -13.42 -27.54 22.69
N GLN A 355 -14.63 -28.10 22.62
CA GLN A 355 -15.09 -28.87 21.46
C GLN A 355 -15.40 -27.95 20.28
N ALA A 356 -16.07 -26.82 20.53
CA ALA A 356 -16.29 -25.81 19.50
C ALA A 356 -14.98 -25.24 18.95
N ARG A 357 -13.98 -25.00 19.82
CA ARG A 357 -12.63 -24.57 19.38
C ARG A 357 -11.97 -25.59 18.46
N LYS A 358 -11.95 -26.87 18.87
CA LYS A 358 -11.35 -27.95 18.06
C LYS A 358 -12.02 -28.07 16.70
N ALA A 359 -13.36 -28.06 16.66
CA ALA A 359 -14.12 -28.12 15.42
C ALA A 359 -13.84 -26.90 14.52
N ALA A 360 -13.78 -25.69 15.09
CA ALA A 360 -13.46 -24.49 14.33
C ALA A 360 -12.04 -24.52 13.73
N GLU A 361 -11.05 -25.04 14.46
CA GLU A 361 -9.69 -25.24 13.94
C GLU A 361 -9.65 -26.23 12.78
N GLU A 362 -10.37 -27.35 12.88
CA GLU A 362 -10.51 -28.33 11.80
C GLU A 362 -11.16 -27.70 10.55
N ILE A 363 -12.20 -26.88 10.74
CA ILE A 363 -12.86 -26.13 9.65
C ILE A 363 -11.90 -25.11 9.02
N LEU A 364 -11.10 -24.39 9.81
CA LEU A 364 -10.15 -23.40 9.28
C LEU A 364 -9.07 -24.04 8.41
N GLN A 365 -8.69 -25.29 8.66
CA GLN A 365 -7.77 -26.04 7.79
C GLN A 365 -8.35 -26.28 6.39
N MET A 366 -9.68 -26.23 6.24
CA MET A 366 -10.37 -26.32 4.95
C MET A 366 -10.40 -24.99 4.18
N SER A 367 -9.87 -23.89 4.73
CA SER A 367 -9.90 -22.57 4.08
C SER A 367 -9.13 -22.52 2.75
N LEU A 368 -8.36 -23.54 2.33
CA LEU A 368 -7.58 -23.51 1.08
C LEU A 368 -6.72 -22.22 0.95
N GLY A 369 -6.32 -21.66 2.09
CA GLY A 369 -5.48 -20.48 2.23
C GLY A 369 -4.01 -20.80 1.98
N ARG A 370 -3.14 -19.82 2.23
CA ARG A 370 -1.71 -20.08 2.47
C ARG A 370 -1.55 -20.66 3.87
N PRO A 371 -0.35 -21.18 4.22
CA PRO A 371 -0.03 -21.39 5.62
C PRO A 371 -0.28 -20.11 6.43
N SER A 372 -0.73 -20.28 7.67
CA SER A 372 -1.16 -19.17 8.52
C SER A 372 -0.01 -18.61 9.35
N THR A 373 -0.09 -17.32 9.66
CA THR A 373 0.73 -16.61 10.65
C THR A 373 -0.16 -15.80 11.57
N ARG A 374 0.32 -15.51 12.78
CA ARG A 374 -0.28 -14.54 13.70
C ARG A 374 0.30 -13.14 13.51
N ALA A 375 1.23 -12.97 12.56
CA ALA A 375 1.93 -11.72 12.29
C ALA A 375 2.51 -11.11 13.57
N ARG A 376 2.18 -9.85 13.88
CA ARG A 376 2.64 -9.16 15.10
C ARG A 376 1.64 -9.23 16.26
N PHE A 377 0.56 -10.02 16.14
CA PHE A 377 -0.53 -10.01 17.12
C PHE A 377 -0.06 -10.35 18.54
N LEU A 378 0.85 -11.31 18.70
CA LEU A 378 1.49 -11.67 19.97
C LEU A 378 3.02 -11.51 19.87
N PRO A 379 3.58 -10.31 20.14
CA PRO A 379 4.99 -10.03 19.87
C PRO A 379 5.97 -10.78 20.80
N GLN A 380 5.51 -11.21 21.98
CA GLN A 380 6.32 -11.92 22.98
C GLN A 380 6.47 -13.42 22.70
N LYS A 381 5.61 -13.99 21.84
CA LYS A 381 5.71 -15.39 21.45
C LYS A 381 6.51 -15.45 20.15
N ASP A 382 7.59 -16.22 20.16
CA ASP A 382 8.58 -16.42 19.07
C ASP A 382 8.01 -17.03 17.77
N HIS A 383 6.71 -16.91 17.51
CA HIS A 383 6.03 -17.45 16.34
C HIS A 383 6.06 -16.45 15.19
N THR A 384 7.31 -16.25 14.78
CA THR A 384 7.86 -16.28 13.42
C THR A 384 7.22 -15.35 12.41
N ILE A 385 8.00 -14.32 12.05
CA ILE A 385 8.22 -13.82 10.69
C ILE A 385 7.04 -14.13 9.77
N PRO A 386 6.23 -13.13 9.35
CA PRO A 386 5.02 -13.38 8.59
C PRO A 386 5.27 -13.89 7.17
N THR A 387 6.48 -14.37 6.86
CA THR A 387 6.93 -14.89 5.57
C THR A 387 7.62 -16.23 5.78
N THR A 388 7.78 -17.00 4.71
CA THR A 388 8.58 -18.24 4.73
C THR A 388 9.50 -18.18 3.52
N PRO A 389 10.68 -17.55 3.63
CA PRO A 389 11.52 -17.22 2.47
C PRO A 389 11.85 -18.40 1.57
N ASP A 390 12.12 -19.56 2.16
CA ASP A 390 12.47 -20.80 1.47
C ASP A 390 11.22 -21.65 1.13
N GLY A 391 10.08 -21.31 1.72
CA GLY A 391 8.83 -22.05 1.61
C GLY A 391 8.01 -21.67 0.37
N GLN A 392 7.14 -22.58 -0.04
CA GLN A 392 6.09 -22.25 -0.99
C GLN A 392 4.99 -21.45 -0.27
N THR A 393 4.72 -20.24 -0.74
CA THR A 393 3.70 -19.34 -0.18
C THR A 393 2.45 -19.29 -1.06
N SER A 394 2.20 -20.32 -1.85
CA SER A 394 1.01 -20.43 -2.71
C SER A 394 -0.21 -20.87 -1.91
N SER A 395 -1.40 -20.39 -2.27
CA SER A 395 -2.64 -20.80 -1.61
C SER A 395 -3.15 -22.16 -2.09
N GLY A 396 -3.92 -22.87 -1.28
CA GLY A 396 -4.62 -24.08 -1.69
C GLY A 396 -3.97 -25.35 -1.16
N LEU A 397 -4.76 -26.41 -1.12
CA LEU A 397 -4.36 -27.69 -0.54
C LEU A 397 -3.56 -28.50 -1.57
N LEU A 398 -2.39 -29.04 -1.20
CA LEU A 398 -1.56 -29.83 -2.12
C LEU A 398 -2.31 -31.10 -2.55
N ALA A 399 -2.85 -31.08 -3.76
CA ALA A 399 -3.60 -32.17 -4.35
C ALA A 399 -2.68 -33.27 -4.88
N GLY A 400 -1.46 -32.95 -5.27
CA GLY A 400 -0.47 -33.94 -5.69
C GLY A 400 0.68 -33.32 -6.47
N LYS A 401 1.40 -34.14 -7.24
CA LYS A 401 2.47 -33.70 -8.12
C LYS A 401 2.28 -34.26 -9.53
N ILE A 402 2.63 -33.46 -10.53
CA ILE A 402 2.61 -33.82 -11.94
C ILE A 402 3.54 -35.00 -12.20
N ARG A 403 3.04 -35.95 -12.98
CA ARG A 403 3.80 -37.01 -13.62
C ARG A 403 3.75 -36.79 -15.14
N ILE A 404 4.86 -37.11 -15.80
CA ILE A 404 4.96 -37.08 -17.26
C ILE A 404 5.09 -38.54 -17.70
N GLU A 405 4.09 -39.03 -18.42
CA GLU A 405 4.10 -40.38 -18.98
C GLU A 405 5.08 -40.45 -20.18
N PRO A 406 5.59 -41.63 -20.55
CA PRO A 406 6.55 -41.80 -21.65
C PRO A 406 6.09 -41.19 -22.98
N GLU A 407 4.79 -41.24 -23.27
CA GLU A 407 4.14 -40.63 -24.44
C GLU A 407 3.97 -39.10 -24.35
N GLY A 408 4.50 -38.45 -23.30
CA GLY A 408 4.40 -37.01 -23.07
C GLY A 408 3.10 -36.55 -22.40
N GLY A 409 2.25 -37.50 -21.98
CA GLY A 409 1.01 -37.21 -21.25
C GLY A 409 1.28 -36.61 -19.87
N VAL A 410 0.54 -35.55 -19.51
CA VAL A 410 0.63 -34.93 -18.18
C VAL A 410 -0.44 -35.51 -17.28
N THR A 411 -0.06 -36.20 -16.21
CA THR A 411 -1.00 -36.87 -15.29
C THR A 411 -0.83 -36.41 -13.84
N LEU A 412 -1.90 -36.51 -13.06
CA LEU A 412 -1.93 -36.27 -11.62
C LEU A 412 -2.52 -37.49 -10.93
N LYS A 413 -1.81 -37.99 -9.90
CA LYS A 413 -2.38 -38.90 -8.91
C LYS A 413 -2.69 -38.13 -7.62
N PRO A 414 -3.97 -37.90 -7.28
CA PRO A 414 -4.29 -36.98 -6.21
C PRO A 414 -4.14 -37.65 -4.83
N PHE A 415 -3.71 -36.88 -3.84
CA PHE A 415 -3.50 -37.31 -2.45
C PHE A 415 -4.81 -37.48 -1.68
N PHE A 416 -5.89 -36.91 -2.20
CA PHE A 416 -7.26 -37.03 -1.72
C PHE A 416 -8.22 -37.11 -2.91
N GLU A 417 -9.49 -37.35 -2.64
CA GLU A 417 -10.53 -37.38 -3.67
C GLU A 417 -10.74 -35.99 -4.29
N LEU A 418 -10.84 -35.95 -5.63
CA LEU A 418 -11.23 -34.76 -6.37
C LEU A 418 -12.66 -34.89 -6.87
N LEU A 419 -13.44 -33.84 -6.69
CA LEU A 419 -14.85 -33.79 -7.06
C LEU A 419 -15.03 -33.10 -8.43
N PRO A 420 -16.10 -33.41 -9.18
CA PRO A 420 -16.45 -32.64 -10.37
C PRO A 420 -16.53 -31.14 -10.03
N GLN A 421 -15.97 -30.32 -10.92
CA GLN A 421 -15.86 -28.85 -10.84
C GLN A 421 -14.90 -28.31 -9.77
N ASP A 422 -14.22 -29.16 -8.98
CA ASP A 422 -13.07 -28.70 -8.20
C ASP A 422 -12.08 -27.96 -9.11
N TYR A 423 -11.48 -26.89 -8.61
CA TYR A 423 -10.55 -26.09 -9.39
C TYR A 423 -9.13 -26.33 -8.91
N LEU A 424 -8.29 -26.80 -9.83
CA LEU A 424 -6.89 -27.10 -9.57
C LEU A 424 -5.99 -26.01 -10.14
N ARG A 425 -4.87 -25.74 -9.47
CA ARG A 425 -3.74 -24.99 -10.00
C ARG A 425 -2.53 -25.88 -10.16
N VAL A 426 -1.97 -25.93 -11.36
CA VAL A 426 -0.68 -26.55 -11.67
C VAL A 426 0.41 -25.49 -11.58
N GLY A 427 1.44 -25.77 -10.76
CA GLY A 427 2.49 -24.80 -10.47
C GLY A 427 2.02 -23.74 -9.47
N VAL A 428 2.80 -22.66 -9.37
CA VAL A 428 2.61 -21.63 -8.34
C VAL A 428 2.34 -20.27 -8.96
N GLU A 429 1.62 -19.39 -8.26
CA GLU A 429 1.07 -18.13 -8.84
C GLU A 429 2.16 -17.22 -9.45
N ASP A 430 3.38 -17.28 -8.92
CA ASP A 430 4.51 -16.47 -9.38
C ASP A 430 5.14 -16.97 -10.69
N GLU A 431 4.83 -18.19 -11.12
CA GLU A 431 5.33 -18.77 -12.36
C GLU A 431 4.47 -18.30 -13.53
N ARG A 432 5.08 -17.69 -14.55
CA ARG A 432 4.34 -17.19 -15.74
C ARG A 432 3.59 -18.29 -16.49
N TRP A 433 4.01 -19.54 -16.35
CA TRP A 433 3.42 -20.70 -17.02
C TRP A 433 2.38 -21.43 -16.19
N HIS A 434 2.12 -21.05 -14.93
CA HIS A 434 1.13 -21.74 -14.10
C HIS A 434 -0.24 -21.78 -14.80
N ALA A 435 -1.02 -22.81 -14.50
CA ALA A 435 -2.33 -23.02 -15.12
C ALA A 435 -3.36 -23.36 -14.06
N THR A 436 -4.60 -22.96 -14.32
CA THR A 436 -5.74 -23.41 -13.54
C THR A 436 -6.72 -24.15 -14.45
N LEU A 437 -7.37 -25.18 -13.91
CA LEU A 437 -8.25 -26.04 -14.68
C LEU A 437 -9.30 -26.69 -13.76
N PRO A 438 -10.53 -26.88 -14.25
CA PRO A 438 -11.55 -27.59 -13.51
C PRO A 438 -11.34 -29.11 -13.61
N VAL A 439 -11.78 -29.82 -12.58
CA VAL A 439 -11.92 -31.27 -12.57
C VAL A 439 -13.21 -31.64 -13.27
N THR A 440 -13.16 -32.44 -14.33
CA THR A 440 -14.35 -32.74 -15.16
C THR A 440 -15.19 -33.89 -14.63
N ARG A 441 -14.61 -34.77 -13.82
CA ARG A 441 -15.25 -35.95 -13.23
C ARG A 441 -14.63 -36.29 -11.89
N ARG A 442 -15.33 -37.06 -11.07
CA ARG A 442 -14.81 -37.57 -9.80
C ARG A 442 -13.55 -38.41 -10.00
N ILE A 443 -12.50 -38.14 -9.21
CA ILE A 443 -11.24 -38.91 -9.20
C ILE A 443 -10.97 -39.36 -7.76
N PRO A 444 -10.94 -40.68 -7.47
CA PRO A 444 -10.64 -41.16 -6.13
C PRO A 444 -9.19 -40.87 -5.72
N LYS A 445 -8.90 -40.88 -4.42
CA LYS A 445 -7.53 -40.80 -3.89
C LYS A 445 -6.65 -41.85 -4.56
N GLY A 446 -5.50 -41.43 -5.10
CA GLY A 446 -4.57 -42.30 -5.83
C GLY A 446 -5.00 -42.65 -7.27
N GLY A 447 -6.19 -42.25 -7.70
CA GLY A 447 -6.67 -42.39 -9.10
C GLY A 447 -5.84 -41.56 -10.08
N SER A 448 -6.12 -41.66 -11.39
CA SER A 448 -5.37 -40.93 -12.42
C SER A 448 -6.23 -39.86 -13.11
N LEU A 449 -5.71 -38.63 -13.15
CA LEU A 449 -6.29 -37.51 -13.89
C LEU A 449 -5.31 -37.04 -14.97
N THR A 450 -5.68 -37.18 -16.24
CA THR A 450 -4.93 -36.58 -17.36
C THR A 450 -5.25 -35.10 -17.48
N MET A 451 -4.23 -34.26 -17.48
CA MET A 451 -4.36 -32.80 -17.48
C MET A 451 -4.05 -32.26 -18.88
N ARG A 452 -5.00 -31.52 -19.47
CA ARG A 452 -4.80 -30.84 -20.75
C ARG A 452 -4.35 -29.41 -20.49
N LEU A 453 -3.06 -29.14 -20.72
CA LEU A 453 -2.46 -27.81 -20.56
C LEU A 453 -2.15 -27.18 -21.93
N PRO A 454 -2.21 -25.83 -22.05
CA PRO A 454 -1.80 -25.15 -23.27
C PRO A 454 -0.34 -25.45 -23.64
N LYS A 455 -0.02 -25.52 -24.94
CA LYS A 455 1.34 -25.88 -25.43
C LYS A 455 2.48 -25.04 -24.86
N HIS A 456 2.22 -23.77 -24.52
CA HIS A 456 3.23 -22.85 -23.94
C HIS A 456 3.37 -22.99 -22.41
N LYS A 457 2.57 -23.87 -21.77
CA LYS A 457 2.56 -24.16 -20.34
C LYS A 457 2.98 -25.61 -20.12
N THR A 458 4.28 -25.87 -20.22
CA THR A 458 4.88 -27.20 -20.08
C THR A 458 5.38 -27.42 -18.64
N PRO A 459 4.61 -28.07 -17.76
CA PRO A 459 5.09 -28.37 -16.41
C PRO A 459 6.19 -29.43 -16.46
N LYS A 460 7.07 -29.43 -15.46
CA LYS A 460 8.05 -30.50 -15.24
C LYS A 460 7.47 -31.59 -14.36
N ALA A 461 7.97 -32.82 -14.47
CA ALA A 461 7.66 -33.88 -13.51
C ALA A 461 7.98 -33.40 -12.08
N GLY A 462 7.11 -33.73 -11.13
CA GLY A 462 7.21 -33.27 -9.74
C GLY A 462 6.61 -31.89 -9.47
N THR A 463 6.15 -31.15 -10.49
CA THR A 463 5.45 -29.86 -10.32
C THR A 463 4.25 -30.04 -9.38
N PRO A 464 4.10 -29.21 -8.33
CA PRO A 464 2.97 -29.33 -7.42
C PRO A 464 1.65 -28.93 -8.08
N VAL A 465 0.57 -29.61 -7.71
CA VAL A 465 -0.81 -29.28 -8.06
C VAL A 465 -1.60 -29.01 -6.80
N PHE A 466 -2.33 -27.91 -6.76
CA PHE A 466 -3.09 -27.46 -5.59
C PHE A 466 -4.59 -27.42 -5.90
N LEU A 467 -5.42 -27.87 -4.98
CA LEU A 467 -6.84 -27.58 -4.94
C LEU A 467 -7.03 -26.15 -4.42
N ILE A 468 -7.61 -25.28 -5.24
CA ILE A 468 -7.75 -23.84 -4.95
C ILE A 468 -9.21 -23.39 -4.81
N ASP A 469 -10.16 -24.20 -5.27
CA ASP A 469 -11.60 -24.03 -5.03
C ASP A 469 -12.25 -25.41 -5.01
N ARG A 470 -13.10 -25.67 -4.01
CA ARG A 470 -13.74 -26.98 -3.80
C ARG A 470 -15.24 -26.88 -3.98
N ARG A 471 -15.82 -27.80 -4.75
CA ARG A 471 -17.25 -27.84 -5.08
C ARG A 471 -17.97 -28.96 -4.35
N GLU A 472 -18.05 -28.83 -3.02
CA GLU A 472 -18.74 -29.83 -2.18
C GLU A 472 -20.23 -29.89 -2.53
N PRO A 473 -20.80 -31.07 -2.82
CA PRO A 473 -22.19 -31.21 -3.25
C PRO A 473 -23.19 -30.59 -2.26
N GLU A 474 -22.93 -30.75 -0.96
CA GLU A 474 -23.81 -30.25 0.08
C GLU A 474 -23.79 -28.72 0.16
N LEU A 475 -22.61 -28.10 0.12
CA LEU A 475 -22.50 -26.64 0.07
C LEU A 475 -23.13 -26.10 -1.22
N MET A 476 -22.96 -26.77 -2.35
CA MET A 476 -23.60 -26.36 -3.61
C MET A 476 -25.12 -26.47 -3.54
N ARG A 477 -25.66 -27.48 -2.84
CA ARG A 477 -27.10 -27.62 -2.58
C ARG A 477 -27.63 -26.49 -1.71
N ILE A 478 -26.89 -26.11 -0.66
CA ILE A 478 -27.19 -24.95 0.18
C ILE A 478 -27.18 -23.67 -0.67
N ILE A 479 -26.11 -23.40 -1.42
CA ILE A 479 -26.04 -22.20 -2.26
C ILE A 479 -27.18 -22.16 -3.28
N LYS A 480 -27.58 -23.30 -3.86
CA LYS A 480 -28.72 -23.37 -4.77
C LYS A 480 -30.04 -23.02 -4.09
N SER A 481 -30.27 -23.42 -2.84
CA SER A 481 -31.49 -23.01 -2.12
C SER A 481 -31.50 -21.52 -1.83
N TRP A 482 -30.35 -20.95 -1.45
CA TRP A 482 -30.19 -19.51 -1.26
C TRP A 482 -30.34 -18.72 -2.56
N GLN A 483 -29.88 -19.27 -3.69
CA GLN A 483 -30.05 -18.69 -5.02
C GLN A 483 -31.55 -18.61 -5.39
N ALA A 484 -32.33 -19.63 -5.08
CA ALA A 484 -33.79 -19.59 -5.28
C ALA A 484 -34.46 -18.49 -4.43
N ARG A 485 -33.99 -18.27 -3.19
CA ARG A 485 -34.46 -17.16 -2.34
C ARG A 485 -34.10 -15.80 -2.92
N LEU A 486 -32.89 -15.65 -3.46
CA LEU A 486 -32.46 -14.45 -4.17
C LEU A 486 -33.32 -14.21 -5.42
N GLU A 487 -33.63 -15.26 -6.17
CA GLU A 487 -34.48 -15.21 -7.37
C GLU A 487 -35.91 -14.72 -7.06
N ALA A 488 -36.41 -15.00 -5.85
CA ALA A 488 -37.68 -14.47 -5.36
C ALA A 488 -37.65 -12.97 -4.97
N MET A 489 -36.47 -12.37 -4.76
CA MET A 489 -36.37 -10.96 -4.38
C MET A 489 -36.71 -10.01 -5.54
N PRO A 490 -37.45 -8.91 -5.28
CA PRO A 490 -37.83 -7.95 -6.30
C PRO A 490 -36.61 -7.24 -6.89
N SER A 491 -36.58 -7.09 -8.22
CA SER A 491 -35.52 -6.36 -8.91
C SER A 491 -35.84 -4.87 -8.99
N ARG A 492 -34.87 -4.00 -8.71
CA ARG A 492 -34.98 -2.54 -8.86
C ARG A 492 -34.04 -2.07 -9.97
N PRO A 493 -34.55 -1.44 -11.05
CA PRO A 493 -33.68 -0.92 -12.09
C PRO A 493 -32.88 0.30 -11.60
N SER A 494 -31.60 0.36 -11.97
CA SER A 494 -30.76 1.52 -11.70
C SER A 494 -31.18 2.70 -12.56
N LYS A 495 -31.54 3.83 -11.94
CA LYS A 495 -31.69 5.12 -12.63
C LYS A 495 -30.37 5.89 -12.63
N ALA A 496 -30.14 6.67 -13.69
CA ALA A 496 -29.01 7.58 -13.75
C ALA A 496 -29.16 8.71 -12.71
N VAL A 497 -28.03 9.27 -12.31
CA VAL A 497 -27.94 10.45 -11.46
C VAL A 497 -27.16 11.47 -12.26
N GLU A 498 -27.78 12.60 -12.59
CA GLU A 498 -27.17 13.64 -13.42
C GLU A 498 -26.56 14.79 -12.58
N SER A 499 -26.79 14.80 -11.26
CA SER A 499 -26.20 15.81 -10.39
C SER A 499 -24.69 15.59 -10.20
N ASP A 500 -24.00 16.71 -9.99
CA ASP A 500 -22.58 16.78 -9.70
C ASP A 500 -22.31 17.24 -8.26
N PRO A 501 -21.18 16.83 -7.66
CA PRO A 501 -20.76 17.32 -6.35
C PRO A 501 -20.35 18.79 -6.42
N ARG A 502 -20.51 19.51 -5.31
CA ARG A 502 -19.88 20.81 -5.12
C ARG A 502 -18.39 20.60 -4.85
N LEU A 503 -17.55 21.19 -5.70
CA LEU A 503 -16.11 21.23 -5.52
C LEU A 503 -15.70 22.45 -4.68
N PRO A 504 -14.60 22.34 -3.92
CA PRO A 504 -14.09 23.48 -3.16
C PRO A 504 -13.59 24.59 -4.09
N LYS A 505 -13.61 25.83 -3.59
CA LYS A 505 -13.15 26.98 -4.36
C LYS A 505 -11.63 26.94 -4.53
N PRO A 506 -11.11 27.04 -5.77
CA PRO A 506 -9.67 27.05 -5.98
C PRO A 506 -9.05 28.35 -5.48
N ILE A 507 -7.78 28.27 -5.09
CA ILE A 507 -6.98 29.44 -4.71
C ILE A 507 -5.79 29.60 -5.65
N LYS A 508 -5.17 30.79 -5.63
CA LYS A 508 -3.92 31.03 -6.36
C LYS A 508 -2.75 30.33 -5.68
N ALA A 509 -1.80 29.90 -6.50
CA ALA A 509 -0.53 29.36 -6.05
C ALA A 509 0.18 30.32 -5.09
N LYS A 510 0.70 29.79 -3.99
CA LYS A 510 1.62 30.51 -3.09
C LYS A 510 3.00 29.90 -3.25
N THR A 511 3.94 30.68 -3.76
CA THR A 511 5.33 30.25 -3.92
C THR A 511 5.97 30.00 -2.57
N ARG A 512 6.70 28.88 -2.42
CA ARG A 512 7.50 28.57 -1.22
C ARG A 512 8.90 28.12 -1.62
N PRO A 513 9.88 28.17 -0.68
CA PRO A 513 11.21 27.63 -0.91
C PRO A 513 11.19 26.13 -1.22
N ASP A 514 12.13 25.70 -2.07
CA ASP A 514 12.30 24.28 -2.38
C ASP A 514 12.88 23.55 -1.17
N MET A 515 12.33 22.37 -0.86
CA MET A 515 12.69 21.57 0.31
C MET A 515 13.69 20.48 -0.05
N TYR A 516 14.76 20.36 0.73
CA TYR A 516 15.74 19.28 0.59
C TYR A 516 15.66 18.37 1.81
N VAL A 517 14.97 17.24 1.66
CA VAL A 517 14.61 16.33 2.75
C VAL A 517 15.72 15.32 2.97
N ARG A 518 16.27 15.27 4.19
CA ARG A 518 17.37 14.36 4.57
C ARG A 518 17.03 13.52 5.79
N SER A 519 17.64 12.35 5.88
CA SER A 519 17.59 11.47 7.06
C SER A 519 18.66 11.81 8.10
N SER A 520 19.75 12.47 7.69
CA SER A 520 20.84 12.90 8.56
C SER A 520 20.95 14.42 8.66
N VAL A 521 21.33 14.90 9.85
CA VAL A 521 21.61 16.32 10.11
C VAL A 521 22.67 16.84 9.13
N PRO A 522 22.45 17.96 8.45
CA PRO A 522 23.45 18.57 7.56
C PRO A 522 24.64 19.15 8.35
N HIS A 523 25.86 19.01 7.84
CA HIS A 523 27.09 19.51 8.49
C HIS A 523 27.85 20.52 7.63
N GLY A 524 28.52 21.50 8.25
CA GLY A 524 29.41 22.43 7.56
C GLY A 524 28.73 23.24 6.44
N LYS A 525 29.26 23.18 5.22
CA LYS A 525 28.71 23.90 4.05
C LYS A 525 27.26 23.49 3.71
N GLU A 526 26.82 22.29 4.13
CA GLU A 526 25.44 21.81 3.91
C GLU A 526 24.40 22.57 4.74
N THR A 527 24.82 23.28 5.79
CA THR A 527 23.94 24.13 6.61
C THR A 527 23.69 25.51 5.97
N ARG A 528 24.46 25.88 4.94
CA ARG A 528 24.33 27.16 4.23
C ARG A 528 23.30 27.02 3.11
N THR A 529 22.03 27.31 3.41
CA THR A 529 21.00 27.44 2.38
C THR A 529 20.89 28.84 1.81
N GLY A 530 20.65 28.93 0.51
CA GLY A 530 20.21 30.16 -0.13
C GLY A 530 18.79 30.55 0.30
N ARG A 531 18.39 31.81 0.08
CA ARG A 531 17.05 32.32 0.47
C ARG A 531 15.88 31.57 -0.18
N SER A 532 16.12 30.84 -1.28
CA SER A 532 15.13 30.06 -2.02
C SER A 532 15.07 28.57 -1.63
N GLN A 533 15.85 28.12 -0.64
CA GLN A 533 15.94 26.72 -0.24
C GLN A 533 15.70 26.54 1.26
N LEU A 534 14.95 25.52 1.61
CA LEU A 534 14.67 25.11 2.99
C LEU A 534 15.25 23.72 3.24
N GLN A 535 16.12 23.58 4.24
CA GLN A 535 16.55 22.26 4.67
C GLN A 535 15.39 21.57 5.40
N ALA A 536 15.16 20.31 5.06
CA ALA A 536 14.14 19.50 5.68
C ALA A 536 14.74 18.23 6.29
N LEU A 537 14.23 17.83 7.45
CA LEU A 537 14.68 16.64 8.15
C LEU A 537 13.51 15.73 8.48
N TRP A 538 13.71 14.43 8.28
CA TRP A 538 12.84 13.43 8.88
C TRP A 538 12.89 13.55 10.40
N LEU A 539 11.72 13.68 11.03
CA LEU A 539 11.59 13.71 12.47
C LEU A 539 11.87 12.31 13.03
N SER A 540 12.80 12.26 13.97
CA SER A 540 13.22 11.08 14.73
C SER A 540 13.67 11.56 16.11
N ALA A 541 13.81 10.64 17.07
CA ALA A 541 14.35 10.98 18.39
C ALA A 541 15.68 11.74 18.27
N ARG A 542 16.59 11.28 17.40
CA ARG A 542 17.89 11.90 17.17
C ARG A 542 17.80 13.28 16.52
N SER A 543 17.00 13.45 15.47
CA SER A 543 16.89 14.74 14.78
C SER A 543 16.15 15.78 15.63
N ALA A 544 15.25 15.36 16.52
CA ALA A 544 14.55 16.24 17.46
C ALA A 544 15.45 16.82 18.57
N GLU A 545 16.69 16.33 18.73
CA GLU A 545 17.66 16.83 19.72
C GLU A 545 18.46 18.04 19.24
N LEU A 546 18.23 18.52 18.01
CA LEU A 546 18.92 19.69 17.46
C LEU A 546 18.74 20.94 18.34
N SER A 547 19.74 21.83 18.29
CA SER A 547 19.75 23.04 19.11
C SER A 547 18.60 23.99 18.75
N ARG A 548 18.14 24.75 19.74
CA ARG A 548 17.14 25.83 19.58
C ARG A 548 17.50 26.90 18.53
N THR A 549 18.77 26.97 18.13
CA THR A 549 19.24 27.90 17.08
C THR A 549 19.07 27.35 15.67
N VAL A 550 19.04 26.03 15.52
CA VAL A 550 18.90 25.35 14.21
C VAL A 550 17.44 24.97 13.96
N ALA A 551 16.73 24.50 14.99
CA ALA A 551 15.37 23.97 14.83
C ALA A 551 14.35 24.91 14.15
N PRO A 552 14.33 26.22 14.43
CA PRO A 552 13.43 27.17 13.74
C PRO A 552 13.67 27.29 12.23
N ARG A 553 14.87 26.95 11.76
CA ARG A 553 15.29 27.14 10.36
C ARG A 553 15.04 25.93 9.49
N MET A 554 14.56 24.83 10.08
CA MET A 554 14.33 23.55 9.41
C MET A 554 12.84 23.34 9.13
N CYS A 555 12.55 22.58 8.09
CA CYS A 555 11.25 21.97 7.88
C CYS A 555 11.23 20.53 8.41
N TRP A 556 10.29 20.20 9.28
CA TRP A 556 10.25 18.93 9.98
C TRP A 556 9.25 17.97 9.34
N TRP A 557 9.73 16.92 8.71
CA TRP A 557 8.91 15.91 8.05
C TRP A 557 8.61 14.77 9.01
N LEU A 558 7.34 14.60 9.38
CA LEU A 558 6.93 13.50 10.27
C LEU A 558 7.07 12.16 9.52
N PRO A 559 7.37 11.05 10.22
CA PRO A 559 7.35 9.72 9.61
C PRO A 559 5.99 9.45 8.95
N PRO A 560 5.94 8.80 7.78
CA PRO A 560 4.69 8.48 7.08
C PRO A 560 3.81 7.44 7.81
N VAL A 561 4.38 6.77 8.81
CA VAL A 561 3.68 5.84 9.69
C VAL A 561 4.23 6.03 11.10
N ILE A 562 3.34 6.24 12.07
CA ILE A 562 3.63 6.32 13.50
C ILE A 562 2.80 5.23 14.17
N TRP A 563 3.41 4.43 15.04
CA TRP A 563 2.74 3.35 15.76
C TRP A 563 2.23 3.81 17.14
N PRO A 564 1.27 3.10 17.76
CA PRO A 564 0.69 3.54 19.04
C PRO A 564 1.72 3.70 20.16
N ASP A 565 2.72 2.83 20.20
CA ASP A 565 3.84 2.87 21.15
C ASP A 565 4.84 4.03 20.89
N GLU A 566 4.82 4.62 19.69
CA GLU A 566 5.68 5.73 19.29
C GLU A 566 5.01 7.10 19.49
N GLU A 567 3.67 7.17 19.57
CA GLU A 567 2.90 8.42 19.52
C GLU A 567 3.38 9.44 20.56
N GLU A 568 3.49 9.04 21.82
CA GLU A 568 3.86 9.95 22.92
C GLU A 568 5.29 10.48 22.77
N THR A 569 6.20 9.66 22.24
CA THR A 569 7.57 10.12 21.96
C THR A 569 7.58 11.15 20.84
N ILE A 570 6.83 10.92 19.76
CA ILE A 570 6.70 11.89 18.67
C ILE A 570 6.03 13.18 19.14
N ARG A 571 4.96 13.09 19.95
CA ARG A 571 4.24 14.23 20.52
C ARG A 571 5.19 15.10 21.36
N ARG A 572 6.00 14.49 22.23
CA ARG A 572 7.03 15.21 23.02
C ARG A 572 8.09 15.87 22.13
N SER A 573 8.55 15.19 21.08
CA SER A 573 9.49 15.78 20.11
C SER A 573 8.88 17.00 19.41
N ILE A 574 7.65 16.90 18.91
CA ILE A 574 6.93 18.03 18.29
C ILE A 574 6.78 19.17 19.29
N GLY A 575 6.32 18.89 20.51
CA GLY A 575 6.12 19.91 21.55
C GLY A 575 7.42 20.61 21.97
N ARG A 576 8.56 19.90 22.00
CA ARG A 576 9.87 20.52 22.21
C ARG A 576 10.25 21.42 21.04
N LEU A 577 10.21 20.90 19.81
CA LEU A 577 10.56 21.67 18.61
C LEU A 577 9.69 22.93 18.48
N TRP A 578 8.39 22.80 18.77
CA TRP A 578 7.45 23.91 18.79
C TRP A 578 7.87 25.00 19.80
N ARG A 579 8.21 24.62 21.04
CA ARG A 579 8.72 25.55 22.06
C ARG A 579 10.06 26.19 21.67
N ASP A 580 10.91 25.44 20.97
CA ASP A 580 12.20 25.90 20.47
C ASP A 580 12.07 26.78 19.21
N GLY A 581 10.86 27.08 18.74
CA GLY A 581 10.58 28.02 17.66
C GLY A 581 10.42 27.39 16.27
N ALA A 582 10.39 26.07 16.15
CA ALA A 582 10.05 25.41 14.90
C ALA A 582 8.58 25.67 14.53
N ARG A 583 8.34 26.07 13.27
CA ARG A 583 6.99 26.35 12.75
C ARG A 583 6.69 25.67 11.42
N HIS A 584 7.69 25.12 10.72
CA HIS A 584 7.50 24.46 9.43
C HIS A 584 7.47 22.93 9.60
N PHE A 585 6.31 22.31 9.33
CA PHE A 585 6.10 20.87 9.49
C PHE A 585 5.41 20.27 8.26
N VAL A 586 5.77 19.03 7.92
CA VAL A 586 5.10 18.22 6.91
C VAL A 586 4.55 16.96 7.55
N CYS A 587 3.22 16.83 7.58
CA CYS A 587 2.51 15.64 8.06
C CYS A 587 2.36 14.63 6.92
N ASN A 588 2.97 13.46 7.03
CA ASN A 588 2.92 12.42 6.00
C ASN A 588 1.73 11.45 6.16
N ALA A 589 0.83 11.73 7.09
CA ALA A 589 -0.54 11.22 7.11
C ALA A 589 -1.49 12.34 7.56
N PRO A 590 -2.72 12.46 7.01
CA PRO A 590 -3.64 13.54 7.37
C PRO A 590 -3.91 13.63 8.88
N TRP A 591 -4.00 12.46 9.52
CA TRP A 591 -4.34 12.28 10.92
C TRP A 591 -3.31 12.82 11.90
N GLN A 592 -2.06 13.00 11.44
CA GLN A 592 -1.00 13.61 12.25
C GLN A 592 -1.29 15.06 12.61
N ARG A 593 -2.32 15.67 12.00
CA ARG A 593 -2.86 16.96 12.41
C ARG A 593 -3.17 17.01 13.91
N GLY A 594 -3.64 15.90 14.51
CA GLY A 594 -3.96 15.85 15.93
C GLY A 594 -2.75 15.91 16.87
N LEU A 595 -1.53 15.79 16.34
CA LEU A 595 -0.30 15.95 17.13
C LEU A 595 0.09 17.42 17.34
N PHE A 596 -0.69 18.35 16.79
CA PHE A 596 -0.49 19.80 16.87
C PHE A 596 -1.67 20.48 17.57
N PRO A 597 -1.48 21.68 18.14
CA PRO A 597 -2.58 22.46 18.71
C PRO A 597 -3.78 22.62 17.77
N GLU A 598 -5.00 22.62 18.30
CA GLU A 598 -6.22 22.78 17.50
C GLU A 598 -6.26 24.15 16.80
N GLN A 599 -5.90 25.20 17.52
CA GLN A 599 -5.67 26.53 16.96
C GLN A 599 -4.18 26.70 16.68
N LEU A 600 -3.83 26.88 15.40
CA LEU A 600 -2.46 27.11 14.98
C LEU A 600 -2.12 28.61 15.07
N GLU A 601 -0.89 28.92 15.47
CA GLU A 601 -0.34 30.29 15.39
C GLU A 601 -0.30 30.75 13.93
N GLU A 602 -0.46 32.05 13.65
CA GLU A 602 -0.48 32.58 12.27
C GLU A 602 0.80 32.27 11.46
N ASN A 603 1.94 32.13 12.15
CA ASN A 603 3.22 31.79 11.55
C ASN A 603 3.45 30.28 11.40
N ALA A 604 2.55 29.44 11.91
CA ALA A 604 2.65 28.00 11.78
C ALA A 604 2.39 27.57 10.34
N ASP A 605 3.28 26.74 9.82
CA ASP A 605 3.24 26.26 8.47
C ASP A 605 3.16 24.74 8.44
N LEU A 606 1.94 24.22 8.49
CA LEU A 606 1.65 22.80 8.46
C LEU A 606 1.23 22.36 7.05
N LEU A 607 2.03 21.51 6.43
CA LEU A 607 1.76 20.95 5.10
C LEU A 607 1.29 19.51 5.17
N ALA A 608 0.33 19.15 4.32
CA ALA A 608 0.05 17.75 4.03
C ALA A 608 1.16 17.21 3.12
N GLY A 609 1.84 16.16 3.57
CA GLY A 609 2.98 15.55 2.89
C GLY A 609 2.59 14.62 1.75
N PRO A 610 3.55 14.19 0.91
CA PRO A 610 3.26 13.41 -0.30
C PRO A 610 2.67 12.02 0.02
N PHE A 611 2.88 11.49 1.22
CA PHE A 611 2.27 10.23 1.68
C PHE A 611 0.80 10.39 2.14
N CYS A 612 0.27 11.61 2.23
CA CYS A 612 -1.18 11.83 2.35
C CYS A 612 -1.94 11.41 1.09
N ASN A 613 -1.23 11.14 -0.02
CA ASN A 613 -1.79 10.69 -1.30
C ASN A 613 -2.90 11.60 -1.85
N ALA A 614 -2.77 12.93 -1.65
CA ALA A 614 -3.76 13.89 -2.13
C ALA A 614 -3.81 13.88 -3.67
N ALA A 615 -4.96 13.51 -4.23
CA ALA A 615 -5.09 13.25 -5.67
C ALA A 615 -6.25 14.02 -6.33
N ASN A 616 -7.09 14.73 -5.59
CA ASN A 616 -8.26 15.43 -6.13
C ASN A 616 -8.64 16.64 -5.27
N ALA A 617 -9.43 17.55 -5.84
CA ALA A 617 -9.84 18.79 -5.19
C ALA A 617 -10.65 18.57 -3.89
N SER A 618 -11.57 17.60 -3.87
CA SER A 618 -12.40 17.31 -2.69
C SER A 618 -11.57 16.83 -1.50
N ALA A 619 -10.59 15.95 -1.72
CA ALA A 619 -9.64 15.55 -0.68
C ALA A 619 -8.79 16.72 -0.18
N LEU A 620 -8.32 17.58 -1.10
CA LEU A 620 -7.60 18.82 -0.75
C LEU A 620 -8.47 19.78 0.06
N GLY A 621 -9.78 19.84 -0.21
CA GLY A 621 -10.74 20.63 0.58
C GLY A 621 -10.85 20.15 2.03
N ILE A 622 -10.86 18.84 2.25
CA ILE A 622 -10.83 18.27 3.60
C ILE A 622 -9.51 18.59 4.29
N LEU A 623 -8.37 18.44 3.61
CA LEU A 623 -7.08 18.84 4.16
C LEU A 623 -7.05 20.34 4.52
N ALA A 624 -7.64 21.20 3.70
CA ALA A 624 -7.77 22.62 4.00
C ALA A 624 -8.61 22.86 5.27
N SER A 625 -9.75 22.16 5.42
CA SER A 625 -10.58 22.26 6.63
C SER A 625 -9.90 21.73 7.90
N MET A 626 -8.90 20.85 7.75
CA MET A 626 -8.06 20.38 8.86
C MET A 626 -7.00 21.43 9.26
N GLY A 627 -6.88 22.55 8.54
CA GLY A 627 -5.94 23.63 8.82
C GLY A 627 -4.56 23.46 8.18
N PHE A 628 -4.41 22.55 7.20
CA PHE A 628 -3.19 22.50 6.40
C PHE A 628 -3.07 23.75 5.52
N SER A 629 -1.88 24.36 5.47
CA SER A 629 -1.61 25.58 4.70
C SER A 629 -1.28 25.29 3.22
N GLY A 630 -1.06 24.02 2.88
CA GLY A 630 -0.68 23.53 1.55
C GLY A 630 -0.55 22.00 1.54
N ALA A 631 -0.41 21.43 0.36
CA ALA A 631 -0.33 19.98 0.19
C ALA A 631 0.66 19.57 -0.90
N PHE A 632 1.42 18.53 -0.64
CA PHE A 632 2.07 17.75 -1.68
C PHE A 632 1.06 16.81 -2.31
N VAL A 633 1.04 16.75 -3.64
CA VAL A 633 0.18 15.81 -4.37
C VAL A 633 0.75 14.40 -4.35
N SER A 634 -0.11 13.40 -4.59
CA SER A 634 0.29 12.01 -4.73
C SER A 634 1.35 11.87 -5.84
N PRO A 635 2.48 11.19 -5.59
CA PRO A 635 3.50 10.95 -6.61
C PRO A 635 3.02 9.97 -7.68
N GLU A 636 1.91 9.26 -7.45
CA GLU A 636 1.33 8.35 -8.43
C GLU A 636 0.55 9.10 -9.53
N LEU A 637 0.29 10.41 -9.44
CA LEU A 637 -0.46 11.13 -10.49
C LEU A 637 0.25 11.09 -11.85
N ALA A 638 -0.53 10.93 -12.93
CA ALA A 638 -0.03 11.05 -14.30
C ALA A 638 0.11 12.53 -14.69
N GLN A 639 0.80 12.82 -15.81
CA GLN A 639 1.00 14.20 -16.28
C GLN A 639 -0.31 14.98 -16.40
N GLU A 640 -1.32 14.44 -17.09
CA GLU A 640 -2.63 15.10 -17.28
C GLU A 640 -3.27 15.48 -15.93
N ASP A 641 -3.30 14.52 -15.00
CA ASP A 641 -3.85 14.70 -13.66
C ASP A 641 -3.07 15.77 -12.87
N MET A 642 -1.73 15.71 -12.93
CA MET A 642 -0.87 16.70 -12.25
C MET A 642 -1.12 18.11 -12.79
N LEU A 643 -1.23 18.29 -14.10
CA LEU A 643 -1.39 19.62 -14.71
C LEU A 643 -2.80 20.20 -14.53
N ALA A 644 -3.83 19.35 -14.43
CA ALA A 644 -5.21 19.80 -14.25
C ALA A 644 -5.56 20.15 -12.79
N LEU A 645 -4.91 19.51 -11.81
CA LEU A 645 -5.29 19.61 -10.39
C LEU A 645 -5.15 21.01 -9.77
N PRO A 646 -4.10 21.81 -10.02
CA PRO A 646 -3.95 23.13 -9.39
C PRO A 646 -5.12 24.09 -9.67
N ALA A 647 -5.72 24.02 -10.86
CA ALA A 647 -6.86 24.85 -11.25
C ALA A 647 -8.12 24.59 -10.38
N GLN A 648 -8.14 23.49 -9.64
CA GLN A 648 -9.26 23.06 -8.80
C GLN A 648 -8.90 23.08 -7.30
N SER A 649 -7.65 23.42 -6.96
CA SER A 649 -7.13 23.18 -5.62
C SER A 649 -7.47 24.31 -4.65
N PRO A 650 -8.08 24.00 -3.48
CA PRO A 650 -8.26 24.97 -2.40
C PRO A 650 -6.97 25.21 -1.57
N LEU A 651 -5.86 24.55 -1.93
CA LEU A 651 -4.57 24.67 -1.26
C LEU A 651 -3.44 24.98 -2.25
N PRO A 652 -2.38 25.68 -1.83
CA PRO A 652 -1.15 25.72 -2.61
C PRO A 652 -0.59 24.30 -2.72
N LEU A 653 -0.21 23.91 -3.95
CA LEU A 653 0.27 22.57 -4.22
C LEU A 653 1.79 22.52 -4.40
N GLY A 654 2.37 21.39 -3.96
CA GLY A 654 3.75 21.04 -4.22
C GLY A 654 3.94 19.62 -4.74
N VAL A 655 5.13 19.34 -5.26
CA VAL A 655 5.50 18.05 -5.87
C VAL A 655 6.90 17.62 -5.41
N VAL A 656 7.10 16.33 -5.22
CA VAL A 656 8.44 15.75 -5.08
C VAL A 656 9.05 15.61 -6.47
N LEU A 657 10.07 16.41 -6.78
CA LEU A 657 10.68 16.42 -8.12
C LEU A 657 11.74 15.35 -8.31
N SER A 658 12.51 15.05 -7.27
CA SER A 658 13.54 14.03 -7.37
C SER A 658 13.95 13.42 -6.04
N GLY A 659 14.64 12.29 -6.10
CA GLY A 659 15.19 11.60 -4.94
C GLY A 659 14.84 10.12 -4.91
N TYR A 660 15.33 9.42 -3.88
CA TYR A 660 14.98 8.01 -3.70
C TYR A 660 13.64 7.91 -2.97
N TRP A 661 12.60 7.56 -3.72
CA TRP A 661 11.27 7.31 -3.17
C TRP A 661 11.19 5.89 -2.59
N PRO A 662 10.73 5.70 -1.34
CA PRO A 662 10.50 4.35 -0.82
C PRO A 662 9.30 3.71 -1.53
N VAL A 663 9.55 2.58 -2.20
CA VAL A 663 8.50 1.82 -2.88
C VAL A 663 7.59 1.07 -1.91
N GLY A 664 8.03 0.84 -0.68
CA GLY A 664 7.23 0.21 0.35
C GLY A 664 7.75 0.49 1.75
N ILE A 665 6.83 0.68 2.69
CA ILE A 665 7.12 0.81 4.12
C ILE A 665 6.50 -0.39 4.85
N SER A 666 7.22 -1.03 5.77
CA SER A 666 6.79 -2.22 6.50
C SER A 666 7.14 -2.17 7.99
N ARG A 667 6.40 -2.89 8.83
CA ARG A 667 6.73 -3.13 10.25
C ARG A 667 7.22 -4.55 10.54
N PHE A 668 7.22 -5.42 9.53
CA PHE A 668 7.50 -6.85 9.72
C PHE A 668 8.99 -7.21 9.71
N GLY A 669 9.89 -6.22 9.69
CA GLY A 669 11.34 -6.45 9.65
C GLY A 669 11.83 -6.92 8.27
N LEU A 670 13.13 -7.22 8.16
CA LEU A 670 13.79 -7.54 6.89
C LEU A 670 13.84 -9.03 6.55
N LEU A 671 13.41 -9.92 7.46
CA LEU A 671 13.02 -11.31 7.20
C LEU A 671 13.98 -12.12 6.30
N GLY A 672 15.29 -11.98 6.56
CA GLY A 672 16.36 -12.65 5.81
C GLY A 672 17.15 -11.76 4.84
N VAL A 673 16.71 -10.52 4.61
CA VAL A 673 17.45 -9.50 3.85
C VAL A 673 18.37 -8.72 4.79
N LYS A 674 19.63 -8.57 4.40
CA LYS A 674 20.57 -7.70 5.12
C LYS A 674 20.25 -6.22 4.83
N PRO A 675 20.05 -5.37 5.86
CA PRO A 675 19.85 -3.94 5.68
C PRO A 675 21.06 -3.29 5.03
N ASN A 676 20.84 -2.23 4.25
CA ASN A 676 21.89 -1.47 3.57
C ASN A 676 22.78 -2.31 2.63
N GLU A 677 22.29 -3.44 2.14
CA GLU A 677 22.92 -4.22 1.07
C GLU A 677 21.94 -4.36 -0.10
N PRO A 678 22.43 -4.39 -1.35
CA PRO A 678 21.56 -4.57 -2.51
C PRO A 678 20.95 -5.97 -2.52
N PHE A 679 19.71 -6.05 -2.99
CA PHE A 679 19.07 -7.29 -3.40
C PHE A 679 18.37 -7.09 -4.74
N LEU A 680 18.21 -8.16 -5.51
CA LEU A 680 17.77 -8.13 -6.90
C LEU A 680 16.37 -8.72 -7.04
N SER A 681 15.53 -8.06 -7.84
CA SER A 681 14.25 -8.61 -8.30
C SER A 681 14.47 -9.83 -9.23
N PRO A 682 13.43 -10.61 -9.57
CA PRO A 682 13.55 -11.65 -10.59
C PRO A 682 14.09 -11.16 -11.93
N MET A 683 13.86 -9.88 -12.25
CA MET A 683 14.31 -9.22 -13.48
C MET A 683 15.71 -8.60 -13.35
N GLY A 684 16.42 -8.82 -12.23
CA GLY A 684 17.78 -8.31 -12.00
C GLY A 684 17.83 -6.85 -11.55
N GLU A 685 16.69 -6.27 -11.16
CA GLU A 685 16.62 -4.87 -10.75
C GLU A 685 17.06 -4.69 -9.30
N PRO A 686 17.97 -3.74 -9.00
CA PRO A 686 18.49 -3.56 -7.65
C PRO A 686 17.51 -2.82 -6.75
N PHE A 687 17.46 -3.25 -5.49
CA PHE A 687 16.76 -2.61 -4.38
C PHE A 687 17.66 -2.63 -3.14
N TRP A 688 17.39 -1.78 -2.17
CA TRP A 688 17.91 -1.92 -0.81
C TRP A 688 16.80 -1.67 0.19
N ALA A 689 17.07 -2.01 1.45
CA ALA A 689 16.16 -1.66 2.53
C ALA A 689 16.92 -1.12 3.75
N ARG A 690 16.28 -0.21 4.47
CA ARG A 690 16.83 0.43 5.67
C ARG A 690 15.75 0.57 6.74
N GLN A 691 16.16 0.48 7.99
CA GLN A 691 15.28 0.68 9.14
C GLN A 691 15.34 2.14 9.63
N TYR A 692 14.17 2.71 9.89
CA TYR A 692 13.93 4.03 10.48
C TYR A 692 12.90 3.88 11.61
N GLY A 693 13.35 3.88 12.86
CA GLY A 693 12.49 3.58 14.01
C GLY A 693 11.88 2.18 13.90
N GLY A 694 10.57 2.06 14.14
CA GLY A 694 9.81 0.82 13.92
C GLY A 694 9.56 0.46 12.45
N ASN A 695 9.97 1.29 11.49
CA ASN A 695 9.64 1.14 10.07
C ASN A 695 10.82 0.66 9.23
N ILE A 696 10.58 -0.28 8.32
CA ILE A 696 11.47 -0.67 7.24
C ILE A 696 11.05 0.03 5.96
N TRP A 697 12.00 0.69 5.31
CA TRP A 697 11.80 1.39 4.04
C TRP A 697 12.56 0.65 2.96
N ILE A 698 11.86 0.31 1.88
CA ILE A 698 12.42 -0.37 0.73
C ILE A 698 12.55 0.62 -0.40
N TYR A 699 13.75 0.73 -0.95
CA TYR A 699 14.07 1.65 -2.02
C TYR A 699 14.49 0.91 -3.29
N PRO A 700 14.10 1.40 -4.46
CA PRO A 700 14.67 0.98 -5.72
C PRO A 700 16.10 1.54 -5.83
N GLY A 701 16.99 0.84 -6.54
CA GLY A 701 18.35 1.30 -6.81
C GLY A 701 18.46 2.43 -7.85
N TRP A 702 17.36 3.14 -8.13
CA TRP A 702 17.33 4.29 -9.02
C TRP A 702 16.34 5.34 -8.53
N PRO A 703 16.66 6.65 -8.64
CA PRO A 703 15.84 7.71 -8.10
C PRO A 703 14.64 8.06 -9.00
N LEU A 704 13.63 8.69 -8.40
CA LEU A 704 12.66 9.55 -9.07
C LEU A 704 13.40 10.80 -9.57
N ASP A 705 13.10 11.24 -10.79
CA ASP A 705 13.56 12.53 -11.29
C ASP A 705 12.67 13.06 -12.42
N ILE A 706 11.76 13.97 -12.07
CA ILE A 706 10.94 14.77 -12.98
C ILE A 706 11.34 16.26 -12.95
N THR A 707 12.58 16.58 -12.55
CA THR A 707 13.05 17.99 -12.46
C THR A 707 12.95 18.75 -13.78
N ALA A 708 13.08 18.06 -14.92
CA ALA A 708 12.88 18.62 -16.25
C ALA A 708 11.45 19.18 -16.47
N LYS A 709 10.47 18.71 -15.69
CA LYS A 709 9.05 19.11 -15.76
C LYS A 709 8.72 20.29 -14.85
N ARG A 710 9.71 20.86 -14.14
CA ARG A 710 9.49 21.95 -13.19
C ARG A 710 8.79 23.16 -13.80
N GLN A 711 9.18 23.58 -15.01
CA GLN A 711 8.54 24.74 -15.66
C GLN A 711 7.11 24.47 -16.07
N GLU A 712 6.81 23.24 -16.48
CA GLU A 712 5.45 22.79 -16.82
C GLU A 712 4.55 22.80 -15.56
N LEU A 713 5.07 22.28 -14.44
CA LEU A 713 4.41 22.31 -13.14
C LEU A 713 4.21 23.74 -12.62
N LEU A 714 5.22 24.61 -12.71
CA LEU A 714 5.07 26.03 -12.35
C LEU A 714 3.98 26.71 -13.18
N SER A 715 3.95 26.45 -14.48
CA SER A 715 2.96 27.01 -15.41
C SER A 715 1.55 26.51 -15.09
N ALA A 716 1.42 25.26 -14.63
CA ALA A 716 0.15 24.70 -14.17
C ALA A 716 -0.33 25.28 -12.83
N GLY A 717 0.56 25.89 -12.02
CA GLY A 717 0.21 26.52 -10.75
C GLY A 717 0.75 25.82 -9.50
N TYR A 718 1.76 24.95 -9.62
CA TYR A 718 2.48 24.44 -8.45
C TYR A 718 3.39 25.53 -7.87
N GLY A 719 3.42 25.64 -6.53
CA GLY A 719 4.12 26.73 -5.84
C GLY A 719 5.42 26.34 -5.15
N PHE A 720 5.68 25.05 -4.93
CA PHE A 720 6.85 24.59 -4.18
C PHE A 720 7.21 23.14 -4.48
N PHE A 721 8.47 22.78 -4.27
CA PHE A 721 8.99 21.47 -4.63
C PHE A 721 9.81 20.84 -3.52
N ALA A 722 9.94 19.51 -3.56
CA ALA A 722 10.80 18.77 -2.64
C ALA A 722 11.76 17.84 -3.39
N HIS A 723 12.94 17.66 -2.80
CA HIS A 723 13.97 16.71 -3.21
C HIS A 723 14.27 15.77 -2.05
N MET A 724 14.00 14.47 -2.22
CA MET A 724 14.23 13.44 -1.20
C MET A 724 15.66 12.91 -1.27
N GLN A 725 16.54 13.51 -0.48
CA GLN A 725 17.95 13.17 -0.42
C GLN A 725 18.17 12.01 0.56
N GLU A 726 18.19 10.81 -0.02
CA GLU A 726 18.60 9.59 0.66
C GLU A 726 19.97 9.14 0.14
N ASN A 727 20.80 8.61 1.03
CA ASN A 727 22.13 8.12 0.68
C ASN A 727 22.08 6.63 0.32
N PRO A 728 22.24 6.24 -0.95
CA PRO A 728 22.52 4.86 -1.33
C PRO A 728 23.63 4.23 -0.51
N PRO A 729 23.50 2.97 -0.07
CA PRO A 729 24.65 2.14 0.23
C PRO A 729 25.60 2.13 -0.98
N ALA A 730 26.90 2.29 -0.72
CA ALA A 730 27.92 2.31 -1.77
C ALA A 730 27.98 1.01 -2.60
N SER A 731 27.43 -0.08 -2.06
CA SER A 731 27.34 -1.38 -2.73
C SER A 731 26.21 -1.47 -3.76
N VAL A 732 25.30 -0.50 -3.82
CA VAL A 732 24.19 -0.53 -4.77
C VAL A 732 24.65 0.05 -6.10
N PRO A 733 24.44 -0.66 -7.23
CA PRO A 733 24.85 -0.18 -8.54
C PRO A 733 24.21 1.17 -8.87
N GLU A 734 25.00 2.09 -9.39
CA GLU A 734 24.47 3.33 -9.96
C GLU A 734 23.72 3.01 -11.26
N MET A 735 22.41 3.20 -11.23
CA MET A 735 21.55 2.95 -12.38
C MET A 735 21.34 4.25 -13.16
N ARG A 736 21.70 4.26 -14.45
CA ARG A 736 21.48 5.40 -15.35
C ARG A 736 20.00 5.72 -15.61
N ARG A 737 19.10 4.76 -15.35
CA ARG A 737 17.65 4.97 -15.50
C ARG A 737 17.14 5.87 -14.39
N LYS A 738 16.28 6.82 -14.74
CA LYS A 738 15.49 7.62 -13.80
C LYS A 738 14.04 7.13 -13.86
N SER A 739 13.34 7.18 -12.74
CA SER A 739 11.89 6.98 -12.74
C SER A 739 11.21 8.31 -12.96
N LEU A 740 10.24 8.36 -13.86
CA LEU A 740 9.28 9.47 -13.94
C LEU A 740 8.03 9.16 -13.12
N PHE A 741 8.09 8.11 -12.29
CA PHE A 741 6.95 7.51 -11.61
C PHE A 741 5.86 7.14 -12.64
N ASN A 742 4.74 7.85 -12.65
CA ASN A 742 3.65 7.67 -13.61
C ASN A 742 3.52 8.86 -14.58
N TRP A 743 4.46 9.82 -14.62
CA TRP A 743 4.33 11.02 -15.46
C TRP A 743 4.02 10.70 -16.93
N GLU A 744 4.81 9.82 -17.56
CA GLU A 744 4.62 9.39 -18.96
C GLU A 744 3.73 8.16 -19.10
N GLY A 745 3.08 7.72 -18.02
CA GLY A 745 2.17 6.59 -18.03
C GLY A 745 0.74 7.01 -17.78
N ASP A 746 -0.20 6.16 -18.15
CA ASP A 746 -1.55 6.26 -17.61
C ASP A 746 -1.52 5.76 -16.16
N LEU A 747 -2.16 6.50 -15.25
CA LEU A 747 -2.60 5.96 -13.97
C LEU A 747 -3.63 4.87 -14.25
N LEU A 748 -3.13 3.68 -14.58
CA LEU A 748 -3.92 2.50 -14.82
C LEU A 748 -4.42 1.99 -13.47
#